data_AF-A0A919QEY2-F1
#
_entry.id   AF-A0A919QEY2-F1
#
_cell.length_a   1.000
_cell.length_b   1.000
_cell.length_c   1.000
_cell.angle_alpha   90.00
_cell.angle_beta   90.00
_cell.angle_gamma   90.00
#
_symmetry.space_group_name_H-M   'P 1'
#
loop_
_entity.id
_entity.type
_entity.pdbx_description
1 polymer ?
#
loop_
_entity_poly.entity_id
_entity_poly.type
_entity_poly.pdbx_seq_one_letter_code
_entity_poly.pdbx_strand_id
1 'polypeptide(L)'
;MPAVAWVRLGGPGEVTWARAGDAATIAVGTAGRHLFLRRRTAAGWRWERLGVPPGTGEVRDTALISIDGSDGLVPVVVGGDVKVWLHQPGTAATPWTALSGPAPDADMSDFNECGDIAAGAIRRSSGLRHTLVVSSPSGRPWLRQGVEPDDVWFRIAAESDFIVWGLATAFASVAPGSPPLPHIFAIGSDRDTFEFKFQVAVPENSLWTWFDPVDPVPGFVPGVTATTFRDADGRLQACAVPSSEFTADILIGSGRHWELIDLGQPPGPGDSGFVLSAVVAAKGADPAPGEPVVMVRAGDHMWTRTLTGGWRDLGSPSPGVAVDPASAVEIGTADGEARVLTAALSRDADLWTVESGAQDARWESHGLPCSVTSIVGAYHDSPDEDSSSLPVAVPVLDEHGALWSGRVLGRPDAGFSNPGDGFIDPGDFWTFHGRPAPDVTSTAGIGIFALPKGTPPGGTWIFTIGSDGHLWARTSGGNGWAWVDHGAPTGGSVKAGVPPISVRHPPSAFPMVHVLADDGRLWMRSFSGDTWIWTDRGAPPGQLIFSVIGATPVRSTAGLIGRFALAAAITGDGHLWINLHDGTDSTWTDLGTPSPAEKLVAGIGVSTVALPDPGVTVDIVAVGSPSGQVWSHRWSTTGTSRWTPHGRPGDARIHAALGTLQDPADPAATLIPVVGNDRQISLTSSTGTPWSRLDPPPSATTILSGRIHNLLHGLPCILALDNNRRLHVTPLH
;
A
#
# COMPACT_ATOMS: atom_id res chain seq x y z
N MET A 1 9.98 -1.88 30.95
CA MET A 1 9.37 -2.92 30.09
C MET A 1 10.37 -3.25 28.99
N PRO A 2 10.43 -4.51 28.50
CA PRO A 2 11.17 -4.81 27.28
C PRO A 2 10.67 -3.93 26.12
N ALA A 3 11.53 -3.70 25.12
CA ALA A 3 11.14 -2.98 23.92
C ALA A 3 9.99 -3.73 23.23
N VAL A 4 8.89 -3.04 22.97
CA VAL A 4 7.73 -3.62 22.30
C VAL A 4 8.06 -3.75 20.81
N ALA A 5 7.86 -4.94 20.25
CA ALA A 5 8.12 -5.19 18.83
C ALA A 5 7.03 -4.54 17.98
N TRP A 6 7.44 -3.63 17.10
CA TRP A 6 6.56 -3.00 16.11
C TRP A 6 6.88 -3.55 14.73
N VAL A 7 5.83 -3.84 13.98
CA VAL A 7 5.93 -4.28 12.59
C VAL A 7 5.30 -3.22 11.70
N ARG A 8 6.09 -2.65 10.79
CA ARG A 8 5.63 -1.73 9.76
C ARG A 8 4.94 -2.53 8.66
N LEU A 9 3.65 -2.27 8.45
CA LEU A 9 2.85 -2.85 7.37
C LEU A 9 2.82 -1.94 6.13
N GLY A 10 3.16 -0.66 6.30
CA GLY A 10 3.25 0.30 5.21
C GLY A 10 1.88 0.79 4.72
N GLY A 11 1.74 1.01 3.41
CA GLY A 11 0.50 1.46 2.78
C GLY A 11 0.40 1.06 1.30
N PRO A 12 -0.81 1.02 0.72
CA PRO A 12 -1.01 0.61 -0.69
C PRO A 12 -0.40 1.58 -1.71
N GLY A 13 -0.07 2.81 -1.29
CA GLY A 13 0.63 3.78 -2.11
C GLY A 13 2.15 3.75 -2.00
N GLU A 14 2.75 2.84 -1.22
CA GLU A 14 4.22 2.71 -1.17
C GLU A 14 4.78 2.41 -2.55
N VAL A 15 5.79 3.17 -2.96
CA VAL A 15 6.35 3.10 -4.30
C VAL A 15 7.26 1.90 -4.40
N THR A 16 7.01 1.00 -5.35
CA THR A 16 7.81 -0.21 -5.57
C THR A 16 8.79 -0.04 -6.72
N TRP A 17 8.42 0.75 -7.74
CA TRP A 17 9.29 1.14 -8.83
C TRP A 17 8.88 2.49 -9.41
N ALA A 18 9.81 3.17 -10.08
CA ALA A 18 9.57 4.44 -10.76
C ALA A 18 10.34 4.55 -12.08
N ARG A 19 9.67 5.09 -13.12
CA ARG A 19 10.22 5.34 -14.46
C ARG A 19 10.12 6.83 -14.80
N ALA A 20 11.24 7.54 -14.76
CA ALA A 20 11.36 8.91 -15.26
C ALA A 20 11.23 8.90 -16.79
N GLY A 21 10.25 9.61 -17.32
CA GLY A 21 10.02 9.71 -18.75
C GLY A 21 10.62 10.97 -19.35
N ASP A 22 10.30 12.12 -18.75
CA ASP A 22 10.81 13.44 -19.13
C ASP A 22 10.82 14.37 -17.92
N ALA A 23 11.11 15.67 -18.13
CA ALA A 23 11.15 16.69 -17.07
C ALA A 23 9.80 16.92 -16.35
N ALA A 24 8.71 16.35 -16.86
CA ALA A 24 7.35 16.57 -16.40
C ALA A 24 6.59 15.29 -16.03
N THR A 25 7.11 14.10 -16.33
CA THR A 25 6.37 12.84 -16.21
C THR A 25 7.22 11.74 -15.61
N ILE A 26 6.70 11.14 -14.53
CA ILE A 26 7.25 9.93 -13.92
C ILE A 26 6.11 8.93 -13.78
N ALA A 27 6.31 7.69 -14.24
CA ALA A 27 5.39 6.59 -13.99
C ALA A 27 5.81 5.84 -12.72
N VAL A 28 4.83 5.43 -11.93
CA VAL A 28 5.04 4.87 -10.59
C VAL A 28 4.12 3.67 -10.40
N GLY A 29 4.72 2.53 -10.03
CA GLY A 29 4.01 1.37 -9.49
C GLY A 29 4.04 1.40 -7.97
N THR A 30 2.96 0.92 -7.36
CA THR A 30 2.84 0.89 -5.90
C THR A 30 2.70 -0.52 -5.35
N ALA A 31 2.85 -0.68 -4.03
CA ALA A 31 2.61 -1.93 -3.30
C ALA A 31 1.16 -2.42 -3.46
N GLY A 32 0.21 -1.52 -3.73
CA GLY A 32 -1.14 -1.87 -4.14
C GLY A 32 -1.26 -2.41 -5.57
N ARG A 33 -0.15 -2.52 -6.32
CA ARG A 33 -0.04 -2.93 -7.74
C ARG A 33 -0.84 -2.08 -8.73
N HIS A 34 -1.02 -0.79 -8.42
CA HIS A 34 -1.67 0.17 -9.31
C HIS A 34 -0.63 1.09 -9.97
N LEU A 35 -0.93 1.52 -11.19
CA LEU A 35 -0.17 2.55 -11.90
C LEU A 35 -0.64 3.96 -11.51
N PHE A 36 0.34 4.83 -11.24
CA PHE A 36 0.18 6.27 -11.10
C PHE A 36 1.14 7.01 -12.02
N LEU A 37 0.75 8.21 -12.44
CA LEU A 37 1.64 9.19 -13.03
C LEU A 37 1.86 10.34 -12.05
N ARG A 38 3.12 10.76 -11.89
CA ARG A 38 3.49 12.04 -11.31
C ARG A 38 3.70 13.02 -12.45
N ARG A 39 2.80 13.99 -12.61
CA ARG A 39 2.82 14.97 -13.71
C ARG A 39 3.08 16.39 -13.22
N ARG A 40 3.99 17.11 -13.87
CA ARG A 40 4.29 18.50 -13.60
C ARG A 40 3.30 19.39 -14.37
N THR A 41 2.67 20.31 -13.66
CA THR A 41 1.77 21.32 -14.21
C THR A 41 2.24 22.73 -13.84
N ALA A 42 1.57 23.77 -14.34
CA ALA A 42 1.83 25.14 -13.92
C ALA A 42 1.67 25.35 -12.40
N ALA A 43 0.82 24.55 -11.74
CA ALA A 43 0.61 24.58 -10.29
C ALA A 43 1.61 23.71 -9.50
N GLY A 44 2.59 23.10 -10.18
CA GLY A 44 3.51 22.12 -9.61
C GLY A 44 3.12 20.69 -9.94
N TRP A 45 3.71 19.75 -9.22
CA TRP A 45 3.52 18.33 -9.44
C TRP A 45 2.20 17.81 -8.86
N ARG A 46 1.49 16.97 -9.64
CA ARG A 46 0.24 16.29 -9.24
C ARG A 46 0.34 14.77 -9.45
N TRP A 47 -0.35 14.03 -8.59
CA TRP A 47 -0.54 12.59 -8.76
C TRP A 47 -1.79 12.35 -9.62
N GLU A 48 -1.70 11.39 -10.52
CA GLU A 48 -2.80 10.94 -11.38
C GLU A 48 -2.86 9.42 -11.32
N ARG A 49 -3.94 8.88 -10.76
CA ARG A 49 -4.16 7.44 -10.66
C ARG A 49 -4.70 6.91 -11.98
N LEU A 50 -3.94 6.04 -12.64
CA LEU A 50 -4.39 5.35 -13.86
C LEU A 50 -5.04 3.99 -13.55
N GLY A 51 -4.70 3.41 -12.39
CA GLY A 51 -5.30 2.17 -11.93
C GLY A 51 -4.63 0.94 -12.53
N VAL A 52 -5.42 -0.08 -12.83
CA VAL A 52 -4.97 -1.31 -13.47
C VAL A 52 -5.75 -1.52 -14.76
N PRO A 53 -5.17 -2.17 -15.78
CA PRO A 53 -5.92 -2.54 -16.97
C PRO A 53 -7.10 -3.47 -16.66
N PRO A 54 -8.15 -3.49 -17.50
CA PRO A 54 -9.33 -4.30 -17.24
C PRO A 54 -9.01 -5.80 -17.14
N GLY A 55 -9.42 -6.43 -16.04
CA GLY A 55 -9.31 -7.87 -15.84
C GLY A 55 -7.92 -8.38 -15.43
N THR A 56 -6.92 -7.50 -15.28
CA THR A 56 -5.55 -7.92 -14.93
C THR A 56 -5.29 -8.00 -13.44
N GLY A 57 -6.08 -7.29 -12.62
CA GLY A 57 -5.91 -7.21 -11.17
C GLY A 57 -4.72 -6.36 -10.71
N GLU A 58 -3.69 -6.22 -11.54
CA GLU A 58 -2.42 -5.56 -11.22
C GLU A 58 -1.71 -4.99 -12.46
N VAL A 59 -0.70 -4.14 -12.20
CA VAL A 59 0.34 -3.72 -13.13
C VAL A 59 1.70 -4.19 -12.60
N ARG A 60 2.44 -4.96 -13.40
CA ARG A 60 3.76 -5.50 -13.04
C ARG A 60 4.87 -4.49 -13.31
N ASP A 61 4.96 -4.01 -14.54
CA ASP A 61 5.95 -3.03 -14.97
C ASP A 61 5.37 -2.09 -16.05
N THR A 62 6.07 -1.00 -16.33
CA THR A 62 5.71 -0.03 -17.36
C THR A 62 6.90 0.53 -18.12
N ALA A 63 6.65 0.88 -19.38
CA ALA A 63 7.49 1.75 -20.16
C ALA A 63 6.72 3.02 -20.56
N LEU A 64 7.38 4.17 -20.53
CA LEU A 64 6.84 5.44 -21.04
C LEU A 64 7.32 5.65 -22.48
N ILE A 65 6.38 5.89 -23.39
CA ILE A 65 6.67 6.12 -24.81
C ILE A 65 6.03 7.41 -25.30
N SER A 66 6.64 8.05 -26.30
CA SER A 66 6.01 9.14 -27.06
C SER A 66 5.22 8.55 -28.22
N ILE A 67 3.98 8.97 -28.45
CA ILE A 67 3.22 8.60 -29.66
C ILE A 67 3.14 9.83 -30.58
N ASP A 68 3.21 9.61 -31.89
CA ASP A 68 3.08 10.71 -32.85
C ASP A 68 1.68 11.35 -32.70
N GLY A 69 1.65 12.67 -32.47
CA GLY A 69 0.41 13.42 -32.26
C GLY A 69 -0.15 13.39 -30.83
N SER A 70 0.51 12.76 -29.86
CA SER A 70 0.15 12.88 -28.44
C SER A 70 0.86 14.06 -27.76
N ASP A 71 0.13 14.78 -26.91
CA ASP A 71 0.72 15.78 -26.02
C ASP A 71 1.39 15.07 -24.83
N GLY A 72 2.61 14.56 -25.07
CA GLY A 72 3.48 13.96 -24.05
C GLY A 72 3.55 12.44 -24.07
N LEU A 73 4.10 11.89 -22.98
CA LEU A 73 4.37 10.46 -22.83
C LEU A 73 3.13 9.68 -22.38
N VAL A 74 2.98 8.48 -22.91
CA VAL A 74 1.93 7.52 -22.57
C VAL A 74 2.54 6.23 -22.00
N PRO A 75 1.91 5.64 -20.96
CA PRO A 75 2.37 4.38 -20.41
C PRO A 75 1.91 3.19 -21.26
N VAL A 76 2.83 2.27 -21.49
CA VAL A 76 2.57 0.89 -21.88
C VAL A 76 2.88 0.02 -20.67
N VAL A 77 1.97 -0.87 -20.29
CA VAL A 77 2.10 -1.69 -19.08
C VAL A 77 1.99 -3.16 -19.39
N VAL A 78 2.57 -3.97 -18.50
CA VAL A 78 2.29 -5.40 -18.42
C VAL A 78 1.32 -5.62 -17.26
N GLY A 79 0.17 -6.22 -17.55
CA GLY A 79 -0.80 -6.60 -16.53
C GLY A 79 -0.42 -7.89 -15.82
N GLY A 80 -1.14 -8.24 -14.74
CA GLY A 80 -0.98 -9.54 -14.07
C GLY A 80 -1.31 -10.76 -14.93
N ASP A 81 -2.09 -10.56 -15.99
CA ASP A 81 -2.32 -11.59 -17.02
C ASP A 81 -1.18 -11.67 -18.06
N VAL A 82 -0.11 -10.92 -17.83
CA VAL A 82 1.09 -10.76 -18.66
C VAL A 82 0.77 -10.29 -20.09
N LYS A 83 -0.42 -9.73 -20.30
CA LYS A 83 -0.74 -9.00 -21.52
C LYS A 83 -0.22 -7.58 -21.44
N VAL A 84 0.10 -7.05 -22.62
CA VAL A 84 0.56 -5.68 -22.76
C VAL A 84 -0.62 -4.77 -23.07
N TRP A 85 -0.69 -3.64 -22.39
CA TRP A 85 -1.76 -2.66 -22.50
C TRP A 85 -1.18 -1.27 -22.73
N LEU A 86 -1.75 -0.54 -23.67
CA LEU A 86 -1.43 0.85 -23.92
C LEU A 86 -2.49 1.74 -23.27
N HIS A 87 -2.06 2.74 -22.50
CA HIS A 87 -2.96 3.73 -21.93
C HIS A 87 -3.02 4.98 -22.83
N GLN A 88 -4.14 5.18 -23.52
CA GLN A 88 -4.38 6.38 -24.33
C GLN A 88 -5.38 7.30 -23.63
N PRO A 89 -4.98 8.51 -23.23
CA PRO A 89 -5.92 9.51 -22.73
C PRO A 89 -6.93 9.86 -23.84
N GLY A 90 -8.21 9.59 -23.63
CA GLY A 90 -9.26 9.83 -24.62
C GLY A 90 -10.66 9.83 -24.01
N THR A 91 -11.68 10.06 -24.85
CA THR A 91 -13.10 10.10 -24.44
C THR A 91 -13.76 8.70 -24.36
N ALA A 92 -12.99 7.63 -24.59
CA ALA A 92 -13.49 6.26 -24.52
C ALA A 92 -13.83 5.86 -23.07
N ALA A 93 -14.79 4.94 -22.90
CA ALA A 93 -15.20 4.45 -21.58
C ALA A 93 -14.07 3.74 -20.81
N THR A 94 -13.05 3.22 -21.51
CA THR A 94 -11.83 2.65 -20.94
C THR A 94 -10.61 3.22 -21.67
N PRO A 95 -9.65 3.86 -20.98
CA PRO A 95 -8.45 4.42 -21.60
C PRO A 95 -7.39 3.37 -21.94
N TRP A 96 -7.68 2.08 -21.72
CA TRP A 96 -6.77 0.96 -21.93
C TRP A 96 -7.08 0.24 -23.24
N THR A 97 -6.08 0.16 -24.11
CA THR A 97 -6.11 -0.62 -25.35
C THR A 97 -5.23 -1.85 -25.19
N ALA A 98 -5.80 -3.05 -25.31
CA ALA A 98 -5.03 -4.28 -25.27
C ALA A 98 -4.14 -4.39 -26.51
N LEU A 99 -2.84 -4.60 -26.32
CA LEU A 99 -1.88 -4.95 -27.37
C LEU A 99 -1.70 -6.47 -27.48
N SER A 100 -2.56 -7.25 -26.81
CA SER A 100 -2.36 -8.69 -26.60
C SER A 100 -1.07 -9.00 -25.81
N GLY A 101 -0.95 -10.24 -25.33
CA GLY A 101 0.25 -10.71 -24.65
C GLY A 101 1.03 -11.72 -25.49
N PRO A 102 2.28 -12.00 -25.12
CA PRO A 102 2.96 -13.20 -25.58
C PRO A 102 2.11 -14.44 -25.27
N ALA A 103 2.10 -15.43 -26.18
CA ALA A 103 1.39 -16.67 -25.91
C ALA A 103 2.04 -17.35 -24.68
N PRO A 104 1.24 -17.91 -23.75
CA PRO A 104 1.79 -18.71 -22.67
C PRO A 104 2.56 -19.89 -23.27
N ASP A 105 3.75 -20.17 -22.75
CA ASP A 105 4.50 -21.36 -23.16
C ASP A 105 3.80 -22.58 -22.55
N ALA A 106 3.14 -23.39 -23.40
CA ALA A 106 2.30 -24.51 -22.98
C ALA A 106 3.00 -25.57 -22.10
N ASP A 107 4.34 -25.58 -22.13
CA ASP A 107 5.17 -26.60 -21.47
C ASP A 107 5.94 -26.07 -20.25
N MET A 108 5.73 -24.81 -19.81
CA MET A 108 6.53 -24.19 -18.74
C MET A 108 5.67 -23.67 -17.58
N SER A 109 6.19 -23.82 -16.36
CA SER A 109 5.61 -23.22 -15.16
C SER A 109 5.71 -21.69 -15.20
N ASP A 110 4.68 -21.02 -14.69
CA ASP A 110 4.66 -19.58 -14.52
C ASP A 110 5.55 -19.14 -13.35
N PHE A 111 6.33 -18.08 -13.55
CA PHE A 111 7.08 -17.38 -12.54
C PHE A 111 6.39 -16.04 -12.25
N ASN A 112 5.93 -15.85 -11.01
CA ASN A 112 5.21 -14.63 -10.62
C ASN A 112 6.04 -13.35 -10.77
N GLU A 113 7.36 -13.49 -10.71
CA GLU A 113 8.34 -12.41 -10.77
C GLU A 113 8.68 -11.97 -12.21
N CYS A 114 8.14 -12.64 -13.24
CA CYS A 114 8.30 -12.24 -14.64
C CYS A 114 7.24 -11.21 -15.08
N GLY A 115 7.43 -10.55 -16.22
CA GLY A 115 6.52 -9.51 -16.73
C GLY A 115 7.15 -8.12 -16.84
N ASP A 116 8.47 -8.05 -16.97
CA ASP A 116 9.23 -6.83 -17.24
C ASP A 116 8.93 -6.31 -18.65
N ILE A 117 8.91 -4.99 -18.84
CA ILE A 117 8.75 -4.37 -20.16
C ILE A 117 9.78 -3.28 -20.42
N ALA A 118 10.47 -3.41 -21.55
CA ALA A 118 11.33 -2.38 -22.08
C ALA A 118 10.78 -1.85 -23.40
N ALA A 119 10.87 -0.54 -23.58
CA ALA A 119 10.51 0.11 -24.83
C ALA A 119 11.65 0.98 -25.34
N GLY A 120 11.87 0.95 -26.64
CA GLY A 120 12.75 1.85 -27.35
C GLY A 120 12.02 2.46 -28.54
N ALA A 121 12.37 3.69 -28.90
CA ALA A 121 11.85 4.31 -30.11
C ALA A 121 12.99 4.90 -30.95
N ILE A 122 12.86 4.81 -32.27
CA ILE A 122 13.75 5.47 -33.21
C ILE A 122 12.96 6.33 -34.18
N ARG A 123 13.43 7.56 -34.41
CA ARG A 123 12.84 8.44 -35.41
C ARG A 123 13.28 8.02 -36.80
N ARG A 124 12.32 7.78 -37.69
CA ARG A 124 12.53 7.59 -39.13
C ARG A 124 11.80 8.68 -39.89
N SER A 125 12.04 8.78 -41.21
CA SER A 125 11.36 9.76 -42.08
C SER A 125 9.84 9.68 -42.04
N SER A 126 9.27 8.53 -41.64
CA SER A 126 7.83 8.27 -41.55
C SER A 126 7.23 8.44 -40.14
N GLY A 127 7.99 8.94 -39.16
CA GLY A 127 7.55 9.04 -37.76
C GLY A 127 8.39 8.18 -36.79
N LEU A 128 7.90 8.06 -35.55
CA LEU A 128 8.51 7.19 -34.54
C LEU A 128 8.22 5.72 -34.83
N ARG A 129 9.23 4.86 -34.70
CA ARG A 129 9.06 3.41 -34.66
C ARG A 129 9.42 2.88 -33.30
N HIS A 130 8.45 2.26 -32.64
CA HIS A 130 8.60 1.65 -31.33
C HIS A 130 8.99 0.19 -31.44
N THR A 131 9.86 -0.24 -30.54
CA THR A 131 10.16 -1.64 -30.26
C THR A 131 9.76 -1.87 -28.81
N LEU A 132 8.85 -2.81 -28.59
CA LEU A 132 8.48 -3.27 -27.25
C LEU A 132 9.08 -4.65 -27.03
N VAL A 133 9.64 -4.87 -25.85
CA VAL A 133 10.16 -6.17 -25.41
C VAL A 133 9.58 -6.49 -24.05
N VAL A 134 9.06 -7.70 -23.89
CA VAL A 134 8.41 -8.15 -22.65
C VAL A 134 8.91 -9.54 -22.26
N SER A 135 9.01 -9.83 -20.96
CA SER A 135 9.18 -11.20 -20.48
C SER A 135 7.82 -11.89 -20.27
N SER A 136 7.64 -13.09 -20.83
CA SER A 136 6.44 -13.91 -20.64
C SER A 136 6.35 -14.45 -19.20
N PRO A 137 5.21 -15.04 -18.78
CA PRO A 137 5.10 -15.67 -17.45
C PRO A 137 6.19 -16.72 -17.19
N SER A 138 6.63 -17.37 -18.25
CA SER A 138 7.69 -18.38 -18.29
C SER A 138 9.11 -17.80 -18.37
N GLY A 139 9.26 -16.48 -18.26
CA GLY A 139 10.55 -15.77 -18.31
C GLY A 139 11.15 -15.65 -19.71
N ARG A 140 10.38 -15.82 -20.78
CA ARG A 140 10.91 -15.73 -22.16
C ARG A 140 10.78 -14.33 -22.72
N PRO A 141 11.79 -13.81 -23.44
CA PRO A 141 11.70 -12.52 -24.09
C PRO A 141 10.88 -12.60 -25.38
N TRP A 142 9.93 -11.69 -25.53
CA TRP A 142 9.12 -11.48 -26.73
C TRP A 142 9.25 -10.06 -27.21
N LEU A 143 9.17 -9.86 -28.53
CA LEU A 143 9.31 -8.56 -29.16
C LEU A 143 8.12 -8.24 -30.06
N ARG A 144 7.74 -6.97 -30.06
CA ARG A 144 6.76 -6.37 -30.95
C ARG A 144 7.33 -5.12 -31.58
N GLN A 145 7.06 -4.90 -32.86
CA GLN A 145 7.32 -3.62 -33.52
C GLN A 145 6.01 -2.86 -33.67
N GLY A 146 5.97 -1.62 -33.17
CA GLY A 146 4.77 -0.79 -33.17
C GLY A 146 3.88 -0.97 -31.94
N VAL A 147 2.85 -0.13 -31.87
CA VAL A 147 1.88 -0.04 -30.77
C VAL A 147 0.44 -0.12 -31.28
N GLU A 148 0.25 -0.45 -32.56
CA GLU A 148 -1.08 -0.64 -33.13
C GLU A 148 -1.62 -2.00 -32.68
N PRO A 149 -2.91 -2.15 -32.35
CA PRO A 149 -3.45 -3.41 -31.81
C PRO A 149 -3.16 -4.66 -32.67
N ASP A 150 -3.12 -4.49 -34.00
CA ASP A 150 -2.92 -5.57 -34.96
C ASP A 150 -1.44 -5.98 -35.15
N ASP A 151 -0.50 -5.24 -34.58
CA ASP A 151 0.91 -5.64 -34.59
C ASP A 151 1.12 -6.97 -33.84
N VAL A 152 2.12 -7.75 -34.27
CA VAL A 152 2.32 -9.13 -33.81
C VAL A 152 3.50 -9.24 -32.84
N TRP A 153 3.32 -10.07 -31.82
CA TRP A 153 4.39 -10.49 -30.92
C TRP A 153 5.18 -11.66 -31.52
N PHE A 154 6.50 -11.56 -31.51
CA PHE A 154 7.42 -12.60 -31.95
C PHE A 154 8.27 -13.06 -30.78
N ARG A 155 8.35 -14.37 -30.58
CA ARG A 155 9.25 -14.96 -29.59
C ARG A 155 10.69 -14.77 -30.04
N ILE A 156 11.55 -14.32 -29.14
CA ILE A 156 12.98 -14.29 -29.36
C ILE A 156 13.51 -15.66 -28.94
N ALA A 157 14.11 -16.40 -29.88
CA ALA A 157 14.70 -17.69 -29.58
C ALA A 157 15.79 -17.51 -28.51
N ALA A 158 15.69 -18.23 -27.40
CA ALA A 158 16.65 -18.26 -26.30
C ALA A 158 16.92 -19.73 -25.93
N GLU A 159 18.02 -20.02 -25.25
CA GLU A 159 18.33 -21.36 -24.74
C GLU A 159 17.17 -21.90 -23.89
N SER A 160 16.90 -23.21 -23.91
CA SER A 160 15.72 -23.83 -23.29
C SER A 160 15.55 -23.54 -21.80
N ASP A 161 16.60 -23.10 -21.12
CA ASP A 161 16.61 -22.99 -19.65
C ASP A 161 16.83 -21.55 -19.16
N PHE A 162 16.84 -20.56 -20.06
CA PHE A 162 17.02 -19.15 -19.68
C PHE A 162 15.72 -18.45 -19.25
N ILE A 163 15.70 -17.92 -18.02
CA ILE A 163 14.61 -17.13 -17.42
C ILE A 163 15.06 -15.67 -17.32
N VAL A 164 14.33 -14.75 -17.92
CA VAL A 164 14.63 -13.31 -17.89
C VAL A 164 14.00 -12.64 -16.66
N TRP A 165 14.87 -12.03 -15.83
CA TRP A 165 14.51 -11.29 -14.62
C TRP A 165 14.53 -9.77 -14.82
N GLY A 166 15.34 -9.28 -15.75
CA GLY A 166 15.47 -7.86 -16.04
C GLY A 166 15.62 -7.61 -17.53
N LEU A 167 14.91 -6.63 -18.08
CA LEU A 167 14.98 -6.24 -19.49
C LEU A 167 15.35 -4.77 -19.69
N ALA A 168 16.21 -4.52 -20.68
CA ALA A 168 16.40 -3.19 -21.23
C ALA A 168 16.60 -3.24 -22.74
N THR A 169 16.37 -2.11 -23.41
CA THR A 169 16.59 -1.99 -24.86
C THR A 169 17.34 -0.73 -25.20
N ALA A 170 18.18 -0.81 -26.24
CA ALA A 170 18.83 0.34 -26.85
C ALA A 170 18.93 0.12 -28.37
N PHE A 171 19.39 1.12 -29.10
CA PHE A 171 19.69 1.01 -30.51
C PHE A 171 21.19 1.24 -30.74
N ALA A 172 21.78 0.53 -31.68
CA ALA A 172 23.14 0.80 -32.13
C ALA A 172 23.28 0.57 -33.63
N SER A 173 24.23 1.27 -34.24
CA SER A 173 24.54 1.13 -35.66
C SER A 173 25.82 0.33 -35.83
N VAL A 174 25.79 -0.75 -36.62
CA VAL A 174 26.96 -1.62 -36.86
C VAL A 174 28.14 -0.90 -37.53
N ALA A 175 27.87 0.21 -38.22
CA ALA A 175 28.85 1.14 -38.77
C ALA A 175 28.27 2.56 -38.78
N PRO A 176 29.10 3.62 -38.86
CA PRO A 176 28.62 4.99 -39.02
C PRO A 176 27.68 5.12 -40.23
N GLY A 177 26.52 5.76 -40.04
CA GLY A 177 25.52 5.95 -41.09
C GLY A 177 24.66 4.72 -41.44
N SER A 178 24.95 3.54 -40.90
CA SER A 178 24.08 2.36 -41.05
C SER A 178 22.76 2.55 -40.30
N PRO A 179 21.66 1.93 -40.77
CA PRO A 179 20.41 1.93 -40.03
C PRO A 179 20.61 1.37 -38.61
N PRO A 180 20.16 2.08 -37.58
CA PRO A 180 20.25 1.61 -36.21
C PRO A 180 19.38 0.37 -36.00
N LEU A 181 19.94 -0.61 -35.31
CA LEU A 181 19.32 -1.89 -34.97
C LEU A 181 19.01 -1.95 -33.47
N PRO A 182 17.87 -2.53 -33.09
CA PRO A 182 17.55 -2.76 -31.68
C PRO A 182 18.52 -3.78 -31.08
N HIS A 183 18.91 -3.53 -29.84
CA HIS A 183 19.69 -4.40 -28.97
C HIS A 183 18.88 -4.64 -27.71
N ILE A 184 18.81 -5.89 -27.29
CA ILE A 184 18.04 -6.30 -26.11
C ILE A 184 19.04 -6.79 -25.09
N PHE A 185 18.99 -6.21 -23.89
CA PHE A 185 19.79 -6.62 -22.75
C PHE A 185 18.89 -7.40 -21.81
N ALA A 186 19.34 -8.56 -21.38
CA ALA A 186 18.64 -9.35 -20.39
C ALA A 186 19.60 -9.75 -19.27
N ILE A 187 19.16 -9.54 -18.04
CA ILE A 187 19.65 -10.30 -16.91
C ILE A 187 18.69 -11.45 -16.74
N GLY A 188 19.22 -12.66 -16.81
CA GLY A 188 18.44 -13.85 -16.57
C GLY A 188 19.20 -14.86 -15.75
N SER A 189 18.57 -15.97 -15.41
CA SER A 189 19.24 -17.09 -14.80
C SER A 189 19.01 -18.36 -15.60
N ASP A 190 19.94 -19.29 -15.47
CA ASP A 190 19.66 -20.67 -15.80
C ASP A 190 18.59 -21.23 -14.85
N ARG A 191 17.63 -21.97 -15.38
CA ARG A 191 16.47 -22.49 -14.66
C ARG A 191 16.84 -23.58 -13.65
N ASP A 192 17.85 -24.38 -13.96
CA ASP A 192 18.25 -25.51 -13.13
C ASP A 192 19.25 -25.09 -12.06
N THR A 193 20.19 -24.20 -12.42
CA THR A 193 21.25 -23.78 -11.50
C THR A 193 20.98 -22.48 -10.76
N PHE A 194 20.03 -21.66 -11.26
CA PHE A 194 19.83 -20.27 -10.83
C PHE A 194 21.09 -19.40 -10.95
N GLU A 195 22.05 -19.79 -11.78
CA GLU A 195 23.22 -18.99 -12.09
C GLU A 195 22.80 -17.80 -12.96
N PHE A 196 23.06 -16.58 -12.48
CA PHE A 196 22.73 -15.36 -13.20
C PHE A 196 23.70 -15.12 -14.38
N LYS A 197 23.14 -14.75 -15.52
CA LYS A 197 23.84 -14.39 -16.74
C LYS A 197 23.36 -13.05 -17.25
N PHE A 198 24.30 -12.28 -17.80
CA PHE A 198 24.00 -11.07 -18.55
C PHE A 198 24.16 -11.37 -20.04
N GLN A 199 23.09 -11.23 -20.82
CA GLN A 199 23.09 -11.57 -22.24
C GLN A 199 22.61 -10.41 -23.10
N VAL A 200 23.11 -10.37 -24.34
CA VAL A 200 22.68 -9.40 -25.35
C VAL A 200 22.11 -10.13 -26.55
N ALA A 201 20.91 -9.74 -26.97
CA ALA A 201 20.29 -10.20 -28.21
C ALA A 201 20.44 -9.13 -29.31
N VAL A 202 20.89 -9.56 -30.48
CA VAL A 202 21.02 -8.71 -31.67
C VAL A 202 20.38 -9.36 -32.90
N PRO A 203 19.80 -8.57 -33.81
CA PRO A 203 19.26 -9.08 -35.05
C PRO A 203 20.38 -9.31 -36.09
N GLU A 204 20.58 -10.56 -36.49
CA GLU A 204 21.55 -11.00 -37.50
C GLU A 204 20.87 -11.88 -38.54
N ASN A 205 20.99 -11.56 -39.83
CA ASN A 205 20.43 -12.37 -40.92
C ASN A 205 18.93 -12.69 -40.77
N SER A 206 18.15 -11.74 -40.24
CA SER A 206 16.71 -11.89 -39.92
C SER A 206 16.40 -12.84 -38.76
N LEU A 207 17.40 -13.23 -37.97
CA LEU A 207 17.26 -14.01 -36.74
C LEU A 207 17.76 -13.19 -35.55
N TRP A 208 17.22 -13.46 -34.36
CA TRP A 208 17.75 -12.92 -33.13
C TRP A 208 18.76 -13.90 -32.53
N THR A 209 19.95 -13.41 -32.22
CA THR A 209 21.02 -14.22 -31.64
C THR A 209 21.40 -13.65 -30.28
N TRP A 210 21.30 -14.49 -29.24
CA TRP A 210 21.86 -14.20 -27.91
C TRP A 210 23.34 -14.57 -27.88
N PHE A 211 24.11 -13.79 -27.14
CA PHE A 211 25.47 -14.12 -26.76
C PHE A 211 25.81 -13.42 -25.45
N ASP A 212 26.81 -13.97 -24.76
CA ASP A 212 27.37 -13.38 -23.57
C ASP A 212 28.41 -12.35 -24.03
N PRO A 213 28.18 -11.05 -23.79
CA PRO A 213 29.11 -10.01 -24.26
C PRO A 213 30.41 -10.00 -23.45
N VAL A 214 30.40 -10.62 -22.27
CA VAL A 214 31.53 -10.77 -21.35
C VAL A 214 31.45 -12.11 -20.62
N ASP A 215 32.60 -12.63 -20.19
CA ASP A 215 32.69 -13.77 -19.27
C ASP A 215 31.90 -13.49 -17.98
N PRO A 216 31.37 -14.51 -17.30
CA PRO A 216 30.46 -14.33 -16.17
C PRO A 216 31.08 -13.45 -15.08
N VAL A 217 30.36 -12.38 -14.74
CA VAL A 217 30.73 -11.45 -13.68
C VAL A 217 29.96 -11.86 -12.41
N PRO A 218 30.65 -12.24 -11.31
CA PRO A 218 29.99 -12.57 -10.06
C PRO A 218 29.26 -11.35 -9.46
N GLY A 219 28.08 -11.57 -8.86
CA GLY A 219 27.43 -10.55 -8.01
C GLY A 219 26.37 -9.67 -8.67
N PHE A 220 25.70 -10.14 -9.72
CA PHE A 220 24.53 -9.44 -10.26
C PHE A 220 23.34 -9.49 -9.31
N VAL A 221 22.68 -8.35 -9.19
CA VAL A 221 21.33 -8.23 -8.64
C VAL A 221 20.37 -8.06 -9.84
N PRO A 222 19.15 -8.61 -9.80
CA PRO A 222 18.17 -8.39 -10.86
C PRO A 222 17.96 -6.90 -11.13
N GLY A 223 18.33 -6.45 -12.34
CA GLY A 223 18.13 -5.07 -12.79
C GLY A 223 19.13 -4.64 -13.85
N VAL A 224 18.64 -4.17 -14.99
CA VAL A 224 19.46 -3.60 -16.06
C VAL A 224 18.80 -2.34 -16.58
N THR A 225 19.60 -1.32 -16.83
CA THR A 225 19.16 -0.13 -17.58
C THR A 225 20.01 0.03 -18.81
N ALA A 226 19.42 0.54 -19.89
CA ALA A 226 20.14 0.76 -21.14
C ALA A 226 19.75 2.09 -21.78
N THR A 227 20.68 2.65 -22.55
CA THR A 227 20.48 3.87 -23.31
C THR A 227 21.20 3.78 -24.65
N THR A 228 20.82 4.68 -25.55
CA THR A 228 21.49 4.88 -26.84
C THR A 228 22.21 6.21 -26.81
N PHE A 229 23.45 6.26 -27.27
CA PHE A 229 24.19 7.52 -27.39
C PHE A 229 24.95 7.61 -28.71
N ARG A 230 25.35 8.82 -29.12
CA ARG A 230 26.19 9.04 -30.29
C ARG A 230 27.63 9.27 -29.84
N ASP A 231 28.54 8.47 -30.38
CA ASP A 231 29.98 8.67 -30.20
C ASP A 231 30.48 9.90 -30.98
N ALA A 232 31.77 10.20 -30.84
CA ALA A 232 32.41 11.36 -31.49
C ALA A 232 32.34 11.31 -33.02
N ASP A 233 32.21 10.10 -33.60
CA ASP A 233 32.09 9.88 -35.04
C ASP A 233 30.63 9.91 -35.51
N GLY A 234 29.68 10.18 -34.61
CA GLY A 234 28.24 10.26 -34.89
C GLY A 234 27.57 8.89 -35.02
N ARG A 235 28.28 7.79 -34.75
CA ARG A 235 27.73 6.44 -34.74
C ARG A 235 26.92 6.24 -33.47
N LEU A 236 25.74 5.62 -33.64
CA LEU A 236 24.91 5.23 -32.49
C LEU A 236 25.51 3.99 -31.84
N GLN A 237 25.77 4.08 -30.54
CA GLN A 237 26.20 2.99 -29.69
C GLN A 237 25.14 2.69 -28.64
N ALA A 238 25.04 1.42 -28.29
CA ALA A 238 24.23 0.97 -27.17
C ALA A 238 25.10 0.92 -25.91
N CYS A 239 24.48 1.28 -24.80
CA CYS A 239 25.09 1.31 -23.49
C CYS A 239 24.15 0.63 -22.50
N ALA A 240 24.66 -0.27 -21.67
CA ALA A 240 23.90 -0.88 -20.59
C ALA A 240 24.68 -0.81 -19.28
N VAL A 241 23.95 -0.60 -18.18
CA VAL A 241 24.45 -0.69 -16.82
C VAL A 241 23.66 -1.80 -16.14
N PRO A 242 24.26 -2.98 -15.93
CA PRO A 242 23.69 -3.99 -15.06
C PRO A 242 23.87 -3.57 -13.60
N SER A 243 22.90 -3.93 -12.76
CA SER A 243 23.00 -3.77 -11.31
C SER A 243 23.98 -4.79 -10.75
N SER A 244 25.14 -4.35 -10.28
CA SER A 244 26.09 -5.17 -9.53
C SER A 244 26.24 -4.65 -8.11
N GLU A 245 26.50 -5.57 -7.18
CA GLU A 245 27.07 -5.19 -5.89
C GLU A 245 28.54 -4.83 -6.13
N PHE A 246 29.07 -3.87 -5.36
CA PHE A 246 30.50 -3.51 -5.28
C PHE A 246 31.03 -2.46 -6.27
N THR A 247 30.84 -2.59 -7.58
CA THR A 247 31.39 -1.68 -8.62
C THR A 247 30.30 -1.13 -9.54
N ALA A 248 30.56 -0.05 -10.26
CA ALA A 248 29.69 0.38 -11.34
C ALA A 248 30.34 -0.02 -12.67
N ASP A 249 29.68 -0.94 -13.38
CA ASP A 249 30.17 -1.42 -14.67
C ASP A 249 29.27 -0.89 -15.80
N ILE A 250 29.88 -0.53 -16.91
CA ILE A 250 29.17 -0.08 -18.10
C ILE A 250 29.60 -0.90 -19.31
N LEU A 251 28.61 -1.48 -20.00
CA LEU A 251 28.81 -2.24 -21.20
C LEU A 251 28.44 -1.39 -22.41
N ILE A 252 29.40 -1.17 -23.31
CA ILE A 252 29.22 -0.34 -24.50
C ILE A 252 29.55 -1.12 -25.75
N GLY A 253 28.73 -0.96 -26.77
CA GLY A 253 29.00 -1.66 -28.02
C GLY A 253 27.92 -1.55 -29.08
N SER A 254 28.13 -2.37 -30.10
CA SER A 254 27.26 -2.48 -31.26
C SER A 254 27.50 -3.79 -31.99
N GLY A 255 26.41 -4.49 -32.36
CA GLY A 255 26.50 -5.79 -33.00
C GLY A 255 27.17 -6.79 -32.05
N ARG A 256 28.31 -7.36 -32.46
CA ARG A 256 29.10 -8.29 -31.64
C ARG A 256 30.32 -7.67 -30.96
N HIS A 257 30.53 -6.36 -31.12
CA HIS A 257 31.67 -5.68 -30.51
C HIS A 257 31.21 -5.00 -29.24
N TRP A 258 31.66 -5.50 -28.09
CA TRP A 258 31.32 -5.00 -26.78
C TRP A 258 32.57 -4.82 -25.93
N GLU A 259 32.55 -3.78 -25.12
CA GLU A 259 33.57 -3.45 -24.16
C GLU A 259 32.88 -3.24 -22.81
N LEU A 260 33.33 -3.99 -21.81
CA LEU A 260 32.95 -3.76 -20.42
C LEU A 260 34.00 -2.86 -19.79
N ILE A 261 33.53 -1.74 -19.26
CA ILE A 261 34.35 -0.72 -18.65
C ILE A 261 33.98 -0.65 -17.17
N ASP A 262 34.96 -0.94 -16.31
CA ASP A 262 34.85 -0.76 -14.87
C ASP A 262 34.99 0.74 -14.54
N LEU A 263 33.91 1.36 -14.05
CA LEU A 263 33.92 2.75 -13.59
C LEU A 263 34.44 2.86 -12.15
N GLY A 264 34.84 1.76 -11.53
CA GLY A 264 35.32 1.69 -10.15
C GLY A 264 34.27 2.15 -9.15
N GLN A 265 34.74 2.55 -7.98
CA GLN A 265 33.91 2.97 -6.86
C GLN A 265 33.90 4.49 -6.69
N PRO A 266 32.75 5.09 -6.29
CA PRO A 266 32.73 6.48 -5.85
C PRO A 266 33.59 6.68 -4.58
N PRO A 267 34.24 7.85 -4.43
CA PRO A 267 35.03 8.16 -3.23
C PRO A 267 34.11 8.45 -2.03
N GLY A 268 33.68 7.42 -1.31
CA GLY A 268 32.74 7.53 -0.20
C GLY A 268 33.38 7.83 1.18
N PRO A 269 32.67 8.51 2.10
CA PRO A 269 33.07 8.61 3.50
C PRO A 269 32.77 7.29 4.24
N GLY A 270 33.81 6.48 4.49
CA GLY A 270 33.73 5.21 5.25
C GLY A 270 34.10 3.97 4.43
N ASP A 271 34.40 2.86 5.12
CA ASP A 271 35.10 1.67 4.59
C ASP A 271 34.35 0.82 3.54
N SER A 272 33.14 1.16 3.10
CA SER A 272 32.45 0.30 2.13
C SER A 272 32.51 0.78 0.68
N GLY A 273 32.35 2.07 0.32
CA GLY A 273 32.46 2.55 -1.08
C GLY A 273 31.59 1.83 -2.13
N PHE A 274 30.80 0.85 -1.72
CA PHE A 274 30.16 -0.11 -2.59
C PHE A 274 28.98 0.52 -3.28
N VAL A 275 28.89 0.26 -4.57
CA VAL A 275 27.70 0.55 -5.35
C VAL A 275 26.60 -0.41 -4.91
N LEU A 276 25.47 0.16 -4.48
CA LEU A 276 24.28 -0.59 -4.05
C LEU A 276 23.23 -0.66 -5.17
N SER A 277 23.21 0.33 -6.04
CA SER A 277 22.26 0.46 -7.14
C SER A 277 22.81 1.43 -8.18
N ALA A 278 22.55 1.15 -9.47
CA ALA A 278 23.09 1.90 -10.59
C ALA A 278 22.10 1.97 -11.75
N VAL A 279 22.01 3.12 -12.41
CA VAL A 279 21.21 3.31 -13.62
C VAL A 279 21.95 4.19 -14.64
N VAL A 280 21.71 3.96 -15.92
CA VAL A 280 22.16 4.87 -17.00
C VAL A 280 21.02 5.79 -17.45
N ALA A 281 21.34 7.06 -17.70
CA ALA A 281 20.37 8.04 -18.17
C ALA A 281 19.94 7.78 -19.62
N ALA A 282 18.63 7.69 -19.85
CA ALA A 282 18.04 7.57 -21.17
C ALA A 282 18.20 8.88 -21.97
N LYS A 283 18.66 8.82 -23.24
CA LYS A 283 18.92 10.02 -24.08
C LYS A 283 17.85 10.31 -25.15
N GLY A 284 16.64 9.78 -25.00
CA GLY A 284 15.54 9.95 -25.96
C GLY A 284 15.76 9.25 -27.31
N ALA A 285 14.85 9.48 -28.27
CA ALA A 285 14.81 8.76 -29.55
C ALA A 285 15.81 9.25 -30.62
N ASP A 286 16.41 10.43 -30.41
CA ASP A 286 17.44 11.00 -31.28
C ASP A 286 18.52 11.67 -30.41
N PRO A 287 19.43 10.88 -29.82
CA PRO A 287 20.39 11.41 -28.87
C PRO A 287 21.40 12.34 -29.54
N ALA A 288 21.69 13.46 -28.89
CA ALA A 288 22.80 14.32 -29.28
C ALA A 288 24.15 13.62 -29.02
N PRO A 289 25.23 14.02 -29.72
CA PRO A 289 26.58 13.56 -29.39
C PRO A 289 26.91 13.84 -27.93
N GLY A 290 27.42 12.82 -27.24
CA GLY A 290 27.78 12.93 -25.82
C GLY A 290 27.85 11.58 -25.12
N GLU A 291 28.65 11.53 -24.06
CA GLU A 291 28.83 10.31 -23.26
C GLU A 291 27.55 9.95 -22.49
N PRO A 292 27.29 8.65 -22.26
CA PRO A 292 26.27 8.21 -21.31
C PRO A 292 26.60 8.69 -19.90
N VAL A 293 25.56 9.03 -19.15
CA VAL A 293 25.67 9.43 -17.74
C VAL A 293 25.14 8.30 -16.87
N VAL A 294 25.96 7.86 -15.92
CA VAL A 294 25.61 6.84 -14.93
C VAL A 294 25.31 7.51 -13.60
N MET A 295 24.24 7.07 -12.95
CA MET A 295 23.80 7.48 -11.62
C MET A 295 23.90 6.28 -10.70
N VAL A 296 24.53 6.43 -9.53
CA VAL A 296 24.68 5.32 -8.58
C VAL A 296 24.40 5.77 -7.15
N ARG A 297 23.98 4.83 -6.31
CA ARG A 297 24.01 4.99 -4.86
C ARG A 297 25.23 4.28 -4.29
N ALA A 298 25.99 5.00 -3.48
CA ALA A 298 27.04 4.44 -2.63
C ALA A 298 26.90 4.99 -1.21
N GLY A 299 26.66 4.12 -0.24
CA GLY A 299 26.27 4.50 1.12
C GLY A 299 24.91 5.22 1.13
N ASP A 300 24.87 6.41 1.74
CA ASP A 300 23.68 7.27 1.77
C ASP A 300 23.68 8.35 0.69
N HIS A 301 24.75 8.42 -0.13
CA HIS A 301 24.95 9.44 -1.14
C HIS A 301 24.61 8.92 -2.53
N MET A 302 24.11 9.82 -3.38
CA MET A 302 23.96 9.61 -4.80
C MET A 302 25.13 10.22 -5.55
N TRP A 303 25.62 9.52 -6.56
CA TRP A 303 26.79 9.91 -7.34
C TRP A 303 26.45 9.87 -8.82
N THR A 304 27.17 10.67 -9.60
CA THR A 304 27.06 10.65 -11.07
C THR A 304 28.44 10.66 -11.72
N ARG A 305 28.53 10.05 -12.89
CA ARG A 305 29.77 9.95 -13.67
C ARG A 305 29.46 9.73 -15.16
N THR A 306 30.32 10.26 -16.03
CA THR A 306 30.38 9.90 -17.45
C THR A 306 31.54 8.93 -17.70
N LEU A 307 31.63 8.35 -18.90
CA LEU A 307 32.70 7.41 -19.25
C LEU A 307 34.11 7.92 -18.94
N THR A 308 34.42 9.13 -19.39
CA THR A 308 35.76 9.72 -19.23
C THR A 308 35.86 10.66 -18.02
N GLY A 309 34.72 11.08 -17.46
CA GLY A 309 34.65 11.93 -16.27
C GLY A 309 34.97 11.20 -14.97
N GLY A 310 35.26 11.97 -13.92
CA GLY A 310 35.38 11.44 -12.55
C GLY A 310 34.03 11.32 -11.85
N TRP A 311 33.99 10.60 -10.72
CA TRP A 311 32.82 10.55 -9.85
C TRP A 311 32.53 11.92 -9.23
N ARG A 312 31.26 12.32 -9.28
CA ARG A 312 30.75 13.54 -8.65
C ARG A 312 29.68 13.20 -7.63
N ASP A 313 29.86 13.69 -6.41
CA ASP A 313 28.89 13.56 -5.33
C ASP A 313 27.70 14.50 -5.56
N LEU A 314 26.48 13.97 -5.51
CA LEU A 314 25.22 14.72 -5.54
C LEU A 314 24.60 14.87 -4.14
N GLY A 315 25.25 14.30 -3.13
CA GLY A 315 24.81 14.31 -1.74
C GLY A 315 23.66 13.34 -1.47
N SER A 316 22.94 13.63 -0.39
CA SER A 316 21.71 12.95 0.01
C SER A 316 20.58 13.98 0.12
N PRO A 317 19.31 13.57 -0.04
CA PRO A 317 18.17 14.50 0.09
C PRO A 317 18.09 15.16 1.47
N SER A 318 18.47 14.43 2.52
CA SER A 318 18.60 14.93 3.89
C SER A 318 19.42 13.96 4.75
N PRO A 319 19.98 14.39 5.89
CA PRO A 319 20.74 13.50 6.78
C PRO A 319 19.94 12.25 7.18
N GLY A 320 20.52 11.07 6.94
CA GLY A 320 19.91 9.77 7.28
C GLY A 320 18.85 9.26 6.30
N VAL A 321 18.58 9.99 5.22
CA VAL A 321 17.71 9.52 4.13
C VAL A 321 18.56 9.09 2.95
N ALA A 322 18.53 7.81 2.66
CA ALA A 322 19.18 7.23 1.49
C ALA A 322 18.14 6.84 0.45
N VAL A 323 18.49 7.06 -0.82
CA VAL A 323 17.62 6.78 -1.97
C VAL A 323 18.34 5.96 -3.04
N ASP A 324 17.65 4.97 -3.59
CA ASP A 324 18.12 4.12 -4.68
C ASP A 324 17.60 4.67 -6.01
N PRO A 325 18.45 4.95 -7.02
CA PRO A 325 17.99 5.38 -8.32
C PRO A 325 17.27 4.22 -9.01
N ALA A 326 16.05 4.46 -9.50
CA ALA A 326 15.25 3.47 -10.23
C ALA A 326 15.23 3.70 -11.73
N SER A 327 15.40 4.95 -12.16
CA SER A 327 15.51 5.33 -13.56
C SER A 327 16.04 6.75 -13.69
N ALA A 328 16.70 7.03 -14.81
CA ALA A 328 17.23 8.36 -15.12
C ALA A 328 16.97 8.70 -16.58
N VAL A 329 16.75 9.99 -16.86
CA VAL A 329 16.56 10.52 -18.21
C VAL A 329 17.29 11.84 -18.37
N GLU A 330 17.94 12.03 -19.52
CA GLU A 330 18.46 13.34 -19.91
C GLU A 330 17.32 14.25 -20.33
N ILE A 331 17.28 15.42 -19.70
CA ILE A 331 16.30 16.45 -19.97
C ILE A 331 17.01 17.67 -20.55
N GLY A 332 16.43 18.25 -21.60
CA GLY A 332 16.83 19.56 -22.10
C GLY A 332 16.21 20.65 -21.24
N THR A 333 17.01 21.56 -20.71
CA THR A 333 16.50 22.76 -20.01
C THR A 333 16.46 23.98 -20.92
N ALA A 334 15.65 24.97 -20.54
CA ALA A 334 15.43 26.19 -21.34
C ALA A 334 16.69 27.06 -21.51
N ASP A 335 17.68 26.86 -20.65
CA ASP A 335 19.02 27.46 -20.71
C ASP A 335 19.97 26.71 -21.66
N GLY A 336 19.53 25.58 -22.23
CA GLY A 336 20.31 24.77 -23.17
C GLY A 336 21.32 23.84 -22.50
N GLU A 337 21.36 23.75 -21.17
CA GLU A 337 22.20 22.79 -20.48
C GLU A 337 21.56 21.37 -20.50
N ALA A 338 22.39 20.35 -20.68
CA ALA A 338 21.95 18.98 -20.51
C ALA A 338 21.93 18.66 -19.01
N ARG A 339 20.78 18.24 -18.49
CA ARG A 339 20.62 17.80 -17.10
C ARG A 339 20.08 16.38 -17.05
N VAL A 340 20.34 15.69 -15.96
CA VAL A 340 19.75 14.36 -15.72
C VAL A 340 18.70 14.47 -14.62
N LEU A 341 17.48 14.06 -14.93
CA LEU A 341 16.44 13.82 -13.94
C LEU A 341 16.43 12.34 -13.58
N THR A 342 16.64 12.05 -12.30
CA THR A 342 16.63 10.69 -11.77
C THR A 342 15.45 10.52 -10.83
N ALA A 343 14.60 9.52 -11.10
CA ALA A 343 13.60 9.06 -10.15
C ALA A 343 14.26 8.03 -9.22
N ALA A 344 14.09 8.22 -7.92
CA ALA A 344 14.70 7.41 -6.88
C ALA A 344 13.68 7.07 -5.79
N LEU A 345 13.92 5.97 -5.08
CA LEU A 345 13.07 5.49 -4.00
C LEU A 345 13.85 5.55 -2.70
N SER A 346 13.23 6.07 -1.63
CA SER A 346 13.80 5.92 -0.28
C SER A 346 13.59 4.50 0.26
N ARG A 347 14.32 4.12 1.31
CA ARG A 347 14.04 2.89 2.09
C ARG A 347 12.61 2.82 2.63
N ASP A 348 12.00 3.98 2.78
CA ASP A 348 10.64 4.17 3.24
C ASP A 348 9.59 4.03 2.11
N ALA A 349 10.04 3.73 0.89
CA ALA A 349 9.22 3.62 -0.33
C ALA A 349 8.55 4.94 -0.75
N ASP A 350 9.18 6.09 -0.46
CA ASP A 350 8.76 7.39 -0.97
C ASP A 350 9.43 7.67 -2.32
N LEU A 351 8.70 8.33 -3.22
CA LEU A 351 9.27 8.84 -4.47
C LEU A 351 10.09 10.11 -4.20
N TRP A 352 11.31 10.11 -4.73
CA TRP A 352 12.21 11.26 -4.80
C TRP A 352 12.65 11.51 -6.24
N THR A 353 12.98 12.77 -6.53
CA THR A 353 13.77 13.10 -7.71
C THR A 353 15.03 13.86 -7.35
N VAL A 354 16.08 13.63 -8.14
CA VAL A 354 17.24 14.51 -8.19
C VAL A 354 17.44 14.99 -9.62
N GLU A 355 17.53 16.30 -9.79
CA GLU A 355 17.96 16.94 -11.02
C GLU A 355 19.43 17.31 -10.87
N SER A 356 20.31 16.68 -11.65
CA SER A 356 21.74 16.97 -11.63
C SER A 356 22.11 17.92 -12.77
N GLY A 357 22.52 19.15 -12.42
CA GLY A 357 23.07 20.14 -13.35
C GLY A 357 24.60 20.10 -13.36
N ALA A 358 25.27 21.05 -14.02
CA ALA A 358 26.74 21.10 -14.08
C ALA A 358 27.42 21.37 -12.72
N GLN A 359 26.76 22.12 -11.83
CA GLN A 359 27.34 22.53 -10.54
C GLN A 359 26.52 22.13 -9.31
N ASP A 360 25.21 21.89 -9.44
CA ASP A 360 24.33 21.61 -8.30
C ASP A 360 23.41 20.41 -8.54
N ALA A 361 23.01 19.76 -7.45
CA ALA A 361 21.98 18.73 -7.40
C ALA A 361 20.75 19.29 -6.70
N ARG A 362 19.57 19.19 -7.35
CA ARG A 362 18.30 19.61 -6.75
C ARG A 362 17.47 18.40 -6.40
N TRP A 363 17.26 18.20 -5.10
CA TRP A 363 16.40 17.16 -4.56
C TRP A 363 14.96 17.66 -4.41
N GLU A 364 13.99 16.82 -4.79
CA GLU A 364 12.58 17.06 -4.56
C GLU A 364 11.89 15.79 -4.03
N SER A 365 11.17 15.91 -2.91
CA SER A 365 10.36 14.83 -2.37
C SER A 365 8.97 14.87 -3.00
N HIS A 366 8.47 13.72 -3.43
CA HIS A 366 7.12 13.58 -3.97
C HIS A 366 6.19 12.76 -3.05
N GLY A 367 6.76 12.08 -2.05
CA GLY A 367 6.02 11.26 -1.09
C GLY A 367 5.31 10.08 -1.77
N LEU A 368 4.12 9.75 -1.24
CA LEU A 368 3.31 8.64 -1.73
C LEU A 368 2.21 9.11 -2.68
N PRO A 369 1.89 8.37 -3.75
CA PRO A 369 0.72 8.61 -4.61
C PRO A 369 -0.63 8.39 -3.93
N CYS A 370 -0.66 7.62 -2.85
CA CYS A 370 -1.89 7.24 -2.16
C CYS A 370 -1.63 6.97 -0.67
N SER A 371 -2.23 7.78 0.19
CA SER A 371 -2.04 7.70 1.65
C SER A 371 -3.19 7.00 2.36
N VAL A 372 -2.87 6.19 3.39
CA VAL A 372 -3.89 5.63 4.29
C VAL A 372 -4.46 6.73 5.18
N THR A 373 -5.79 6.90 5.19
CA THR A 373 -6.46 7.92 6.01
C THR A 373 -7.08 7.36 7.29
N SER A 374 -7.51 6.10 7.28
CA SER A 374 -8.16 5.46 8.42
C SER A 374 -7.98 3.96 8.43
N ILE A 375 -7.82 3.39 9.62
CA ILE A 375 -7.89 1.94 9.86
C ILE A 375 -9.35 1.59 10.14
N VAL A 376 -9.91 0.64 9.40
CA VAL A 376 -11.30 0.18 9.62
C VAL A 376 -11.33 -0.84 10.76
N GLY A 377 -10.35 -1.73 10.81
CA GLY A 377 -10.12 -2.71 11.87
C GLY A 377 -9.16 -3.80 11.42
N ALA A 378 -9.17 -4.96 12.07
CA ALA A 378 -8.50 -6.16 11.57
C ALA A 378 -9.31 -7.43 11.86
N TYR A 379 -9.05 -8.48 11.09
CA TYR A 379 -9.66 -9.79 11.28
C TYR A 379 -8.73 -10.93 10.89
N HIS A 380 -9.05 -12.12 11.40
CA HIS A 380 -8.46 -13.37 10.95
C HIS A 380 -9.00 -13.74 9.59
N ASP A 381 -8.14 -13.74 8.58
CA ASP A 381 -8.51 -14.30 7.30
C ASP A 381 -8.42 -15.82 7.34
N SER A 382 -8.96 -16.43 6.30
CA SER A 382 -9.01 -17.85 6.06
C SER A 382 -7.59 -18.39 5.91
N PRO A 383 -7.19 -19.44 6.63
CA PRO A 383 -5.89 -20.06 6.41
C PRO A 383 -5.81 -20.57 4.96
N ASP A 384 -4.64 -20.45 4.35
CA ASP A 384 -4.35 -21.14 3.10
C ASP A 384 -4.26 -22.65 3.41
N GLU A 385 -4.77 -23.51 2.51
CA GLU A 385 -5.01 -24.95 2.80
C GLU A 385 -3.75 -25.71 3.29
N ASP A 386 -2.55 -25.18 3.01
CA ASP A 386 -1.26 -25.79 3.35
C ASP A 386 -0.36 -24.94 4.28
N SER A 387 -0.89 -23.89 4.92
CA SER A 387 -0.09 -22.98 5.75
C SER A 387 -0.37 -23.10 7.25
N SER A 388 0.70 -23.21 8.05
CA SER A 388 0.65 -23.06 9.51
C SER A 388 0.56 -21.60 9.98
N SER A 389 0.66 -20.64 9.05
CA SER A 389 0.58 -19.21 9.34
C SER A 389 -0.87 -18.74 9.42
N LEU A 390 -1.17 -17.85 10.36
CA LEU A 390 -2.49 -17.25 10.49
C LEU A 390 -2.50 -15.93 9.73
N PRO A 391 -3.19 -15.84 8.57
CA PRO A 391 -3.30 -14.59 7.88
C PRO A 391 -4.21 -13.64 8.65
N VAL A 392 -3.72 -12.44 8.88
CA VAL A 392 -4.49 -11.32 9.43
C VAL A 392 -4.65 -10.31 8.32
N ALA A 393 -5.89 -9.95 8.04
CA ALA A 393 -6.22 -8.88 7.10
C ALA A 393 -6.55 -7.60 7.87
N VAL A 394 -6.00 -6.48 7.40
CA VAL A 394 -6.18 -5.13 7.96
C VAL A 394 -6.80 -4.22 6.91
N PRO A 395 -8.14 -4.06 6.92
CA PRO A 395 -8.82 -3.14 6.04
C PRO A 395 -8.56 -1.67 6.41
N VAL A 396 -8.23 -0.87 5.41
CA VAL A 396 -7.93 0.57 5.52
C VAL A 396 -8.62 1.37 4.42
N LEU A 397 -8.87 2.64 4.69
CA LEU A 397 -9.33 3.60 3.68
C LEU A 397 -8.17 4.46 3.21
N ASP A 398 -8.12 4.76 1.92
CA ASP A 398 -7.19 5.73 1.36
C ASP A 398 -7.77 7.15 1.30
N GLU A 399 -6.97 8.12 0.87
CA GLU A 399 -7.39 9.52 0.69
C GLU A 399 -8.38 9.75 -0.45
N HIS A 400 -8.53 8.77 -1.33
CA HIS A 400 -9.52 8.75 -2.40
C HIS A 400 -10.81 8.03 -2.00
N GLY A 401 -10.94 7.66 -0.72
CA GLY A 401 -12.08 6.97 -0.13
C GLY A 401 -12.31 5.56 -0.69
N ALA A 402 -11.26 4.91 -1.20
CA ALA A 402 -11.31 3.51 -1.60
C ALA A 402 -10.83 2.60 -0.45
N LEU A 403 -11.39 1.40 -0.43
CA LEU A 403 -11.07 0.37 0.55
C LEU A 403 -9.92 -0.52 0.04
N TRP A 404 -8.97 -0.79 0.92
CA TRP A 404 -7.86 -1.72 0.71
C TRP A 404 -7.78 -2.68 1.90
N SER A 405 -7.21 -3.87 1.71
CA SER A 405 -6.88 -4.79 2.81
C SER A 405 -5.43 -5.22 2.72
N GLY A 406 -4.65 -4.94 3.76
CA GLY A 406 -3.27 -5.43 3.91
C GLY A 406 -3.25 -6.79 4.58
N ARG A 407 -2.46 -7.75 4.10
CA ARG A 407 -2.39 -9.13 4.64
C ARG A 407 -1.05 -9.39 5.32
N VAL A 408 -1.04 -9.50 6.64
CA VAL A 408 0.14 -9.88 7.42
C VAL A 408 0.04 -11.33 7.90
N LEU A 409 1.15 -12.07 7.84
CA LEU A 409 1.24 -13.41 8.42
C LEU A 409 1.74 -13.32 9.86
N GLY A 410 1.06 -13.99 10.77
CA GLY A 410 1.52 -14.13 12.15
C GLY A 410 1.43 -15.56 12.65
N ARG A 411 2.21 -15.85 13.69
CA ARG A 411 2.08 -17.06 14.49
C ARG A 411 1.78 -16.69 15.95
N PRO A 412 0.96 -17.47 16.68
CA PRO A 412 0.61 -17.16 18.07
C PRO A 412 1.81 -17.07 19.02
N ASP A 413 2.86 -17.85 18.76
CA ASP A 413 4.07 -17.97 19.57
C ASP A 413 5.20 -17.03 19.14
N ALA A 414 5.26 -16.66 17.86
CA ALA A 414 6.32 -15.81 17.29
C ALA A 414 5.88 -14.37 16.97
N GLY A 415 4.60 -14.05 17.12
CA GLY A 415 4.04 -12.74 16.76
C GLY A 415 3.87 -12.56 15.25
N PHE A 416 3.84 -11.30 14.80
CA PHE A 416 3.76 -10.97 13.38
C PHE A 416 5.13 -11.12 12.73
N SER A 417 5.16 -11.74 11.54
CA SER A 417 6.34 -11.65 10.68
C SER A 417 6.49 -10.20 10.19
N ASN A 418 7.70 -9.68 10.25
CA ASN A 418 8.01 -8.41 9.60
C ASN A 418 7.94 -8.64 8.09
N PRO A 419 7.06 -7.95 7.35
CA PRO A 419 7.07 -8.06 5.89
C PRO A 419 8.40 -7.57 5.30
N GLY A 420 9.24 -6.87 6.08
CA GLY A 420 10.59 -6.46 5.72
C GLY A 420 11.75 -7.41 6.08
N ASP A 421 11.53 -8.53 6.79
CA ASP A 421 12.61 -9.49 7.14
C ASP A 421 12.58 -10.80 6.32
N GLY A 422 11.67 -10.94 5.33
CA GLY A 422 11.62 -12.12 4.46
C GLY A 422 10.51 -12.04 3.39
N PHE A 423 10.79 -12.68 2.24
CA PHE A 423 10.04 -12.78 0.98
C PHE A 423 8.51 -12.93 1.09
N ILE A 424 7.79 -11.87 1.46
CA ILE A 424 6.47 -11.60 0.92
C ILE A 424 6.69 -10.48 -0.10
N ASP A 425 6.46 -10.77 -1.38
CA ASP A 425 6.42 -9.72 -2.41
C ASP A 425 5.46 -8.63 -1.91
N PRO A 426 5.91 -7.38 -1.70
CA PRO A 426 5.05 -6.28 -1.25
C PRO A 426 3.78 -6.13 -2.10
N GLY A 427 3.82 -6.61 -3.36
CA GLY A 427 2.70 -6.63 -4.26
C GLY A 427 1.56 -7.59 -3.88
N ASP A 428 1.82 -8.70 -3.17
CA ASP A 428 0.76 -9.64 -2.71
C ASP A 428 0.12 -9.18 -1.39
N PHE A 429 0.66 -8.13 -0.78
CA PHE A 429 0.25 -7.69 0.55
C PHE A 429 -1.06 -6.89 0.53
N TRP A 430 -1.29 -6.03 -0.48
CA TRP A 430 -2.42 -5.11 -0.53
C TRP A 430 -3.47 -5.51 -1.58
N THR A 431 -4.67 -5.84 -1.12
CA THR A 431 -5.82 -6.10 -2.00
C THR A 431 -6.69 -4.85 -2.16
N PHE A 432 -6.95 -4.45 -3.40
CA PHE A 432 -7.88 -3.36 -3.71
C PHE A 432 -9.34 -3.83 -3.69
N HIS A 433 -10.18 -3.20 -2.88
CA HIS A 433 -11.63 -3.46 -2.84
C HIS A 433 -12.47 -2.40 -3.55
N GLY A 434 -11.86 -1.30 -3.99
CA GLY A 434 -12.58 -0.25 -4.69
C GLY A 434 -13.37 0.69 -3.79
N ARG A 435 -14.20 1.49 -4.44
CA ARG A 435 -15.20 2.35 -3.83
C ARG A 435 -16.55 1.64 -3.77
N PRO A 436 -17.45 2.03 -2.85
CA PRO A 436 -18.79 1.46 -2.78
C PRO A 436 -19.58 1.52 -4.09
N ALA A 437 -19.49 2.63 -4.82
CA ALA A 437 -20.08 2.85 -6.14
C ALA A 437 -19.23 3.88 -6.94
N PRO A 438 -19.44 4.06 -8.26
CA PRO A 438 -18.64 4.98 -9.09
C PRO A 438 -18.49 6.40 -8.52
N ASP A 439 -19.57 6.96 -7.98
CA ASP A 439 -19.62 8.33 -7.43
C ASP A 439 -19.67 8.40 -5.90
N VAL A 440 -19.46 7.28 -5.22
CA VAL A 440 -19.53 7.19 -3.74
C VAL A 440 -18.16 6.84 -3.20
N THR A 441 -17.58 7.73 -2.40
CA THR A 441 -16.32 7.48 -1.68
C THR A 441 -16.62 7.06 -0.24
N SER A 442 -15.84 6.13 0.33
CA SER A 442 -15.91 5.86 1.77
C SER A 442 -15.31 7.04 2.55
N THR A 443 -16.08 7.62 3.46
CA THR A 443 -15.68 8.78 4.28
C THR A 443 -15.22 8.37 5.68
N ALA A 444 -15.68 7.22 6.17
CA ALA A 444 -15.26 6.67 7.46
C ALA A 444 -15.42 5.15 7.50
N GLY A 445 -14.51 4.47 8.21
CA GLY A 445 -14.62 3.06 8.56
C GLY A 445 -15.38 2.87 9.86
N ILE A 446 -16.39 1.99 9.88
CA ILE A 446 -17.17 1.68 11.08
C ILE A 446 -16.57 0.49 11.83
N GLY A 447 -16.22 -0.58 11.12
CA GLY A 447 -15.66 -1.79 11.70
C GLY A 447 -15.92 -3.02 10.86
N ILE A 448 -15.53 -4.17 11.40
CA ILE A 448 -15.50 -5.44 10.68
C ILE A 448 -16.26 -6.50 11.46
N PHE A 449 -17.04 -7.32 10.76
CA PHE A 449 -17.61 -8.55 11.28
C PHE A 449 -17.10 -9.71 10.42
N ALA A 450 -16.23 -10.54 11.00
CA ALA A 450 -15.65 -11.69 10.31
C ALA A 450 -15.99 -12.98 11.05
N LEU A 451 -16.37 -14.00 10.29
CA LEU A 451 -16.47 -15.37 10.74
C LEU A 451 -15.43 -16.21 10.00
N PRO A 452 -14.92 -17.31 10.59
CA PRO A 452 -14.04 -18.23 9.87
C PRO A 452 -14.68 -18.68 8.55
N LYS A 453 -13.89 -18.76 7.48
CA LYS A 453 -14.35 -19.23 6.16
C LYS A 453 -15.09 -20.56 6.29
N GLY A 454 -16.20 -20.69 5.57
CA GLY A 454 -17.03 -21.90 5.60
C GLY A 454 -18.02 -21.98 6.77
N THR A 455 -18.00 -21.02 7.71
CA THR A 455 -19.01 -20.94 8.78
C THR A 455 -20.26 -20.23 8.26
N PRO A 456 -21.46 -20.87 8.17
CA PRO A 456 -22.69 -20.18 7.77
C PRO A 456 -23.02 -19.03 8.74
N PRO A 457 -23.61 -17.90 8.27
CA PRO A 457 -24.03 -17.61 6.89
C PRO A 457 -22.89 -17.31 5.89
N GLY A 458 -21.63 -17.44 6.31
CA GLY A 458 -20.43 -17.30 5.48
C GLY A 458 -19.99 -15.84 5.38
N GLY A 459 -18.69 -15.61 5.56
CA GLY A 459 -18.04 -14.39 5.06
C GLY A 459 -17.63 -13.33 6.09
N THR A 460 -16.95 -12.33 5.55
CA THR A 460 -16.42 -11.14 6.22
C THR A 460 -17.18 -9.93 5.71
N TRP A 461 -17.57 -9.03 6.60
CA TRP A 461 -18.25 -7.78 6.31
C TRP A 461 -17.41 -6.61 6.82
N ILE A 462 -17.04 -5.71 5.92
CA ILE A 462 -16.28 -4.49 6.23
C ILE A 462 -17.22 -3.31 6.01
N PHE A 463 -17.62 -2.63 7.09
CA PHE A 463 -18.61 -1.56 7.04
C PHE A 463 -17.96 -0.18 6.95
N THR A 464 -18.47 0.66 6.05
CA THR A 464 -18.03 2.03 5.84
C THR A 464 -19.24 2.97 5.69
N ILE A 465 -19.01 4.27 5.87
CA ILE A 465 -19.97 5.33 5.54
C ILE A 465 -19.61 5.88 4.16
N GLY A 466 -20.58 5.93 3.25
CA GLY A 466 -20.41 6.53 1.93
C GLY A 466 -20.53 8.06 1.97
N SER A 467 -20.00 8.74 0.95
CA SER A 467 -20.17 10.20 0.77
C SER A 467 -21.62 10.61 0.48
N ASP A 468 -22.46 9.66 0.09
CA ASP A 468 -23.92 9.75 -0.01
C ASP A 468 -24.63 9.68 1.34
N GLY A 469 -23.89 9.45 2.44
CA GLY A 469 -24.45 9.31 3.78
C GLY A 469 -25.07 7.93 4.04
N HIS A 470 -24.91 6.96 3.15
CA HIS A 470 -25.39 5.60 3.34
C HIS A 470 -24.38 4.74 4.12
N LEU A 471 -24.90 3.68 4.75
CA LEU A 471 -24.10 2.58 5.27
C LEU A 471 -23.79 1.61 4.13
N TRP A 472 -22.51 1.39 3.87
CA TRP A 472 -22.05 0.43 2.87
C TRP A 472 -21.30 -0.72 3.54
N ALA A 473 -21.33 -1.90 2.91
CA ALA A 473 -20.51 -3.02 3.33
C ALA A 473 -19.81 -3.68 2.15
N ARG A 474 -18.51 -3.93 2.28
CA ARG A 474 -17.79 -4.88 1.44
C ARG A 474 -17.93 -6.26 2.08
N THR A 475 -18.59 -7.19 1.39
CA THR A 475 -18.88 -8.53 1.91
C THR A 475 -18.20 -9.62 1.09
N SER A 476 -17.60 -10.61 1.73
CA SER A 476 -17.10 -11.82 1.06
C SER A 476 -18.17 -12.91 1.04
N GLY A 477 -18.44 -13.48 -0.14
CA GLY A 477 -19.40 -14.57 -0.35
C GLY A 477 -18.86 -15.64 -1.30
N GLY A 478 -19.71 -16.61 -1.66
CA GLY A 478 -19.32 -17.74 -2.53
C GLY A 478 -18.82 -17.33 -3.92
N ASN A 479 -19.19 -16.13 -4.39
CA ASN A 479 -18.78 -15.58 -5.69
C ASN A 479 -17.69 -14.49 -5.55
N GLY A 480 -16.96 -14.47 -4.43
CA GLY A 480 -15.98 -13.43 -4.11
C GLY A 480 -16.60 -12.24 -3.38
N TRP A 481 -15.97 -11.07 -3.50
CA TRP A 481 -16.35 -9.88 -2.75
C TRP A 481 -17.39 -9.03 -3.50
N ALA A 482 -18.47 -8.59 -2.82
CA ALA A 482 -19.48 -7.65 -3.34
C ALA A 482 -19.62 -6.39 -2.45
N TRP A 483 -19.93 -5.23 -3.04
CA TRP A 483 -20.37 -4.05 -2.28
C TRP A 483 -21.89 -4.13 -2.13
N VAL A 484 -22.38 -3.86 -0.93
CA VAL A 484 -23.82 -3.85 -0.60
C VAL A 484 -24.16 -2.50 -0.01
N ASP A 485 -25.11 -1.82 -0.62
CA ASP A 485 -25.75 -0.63 -0.05
C ASP A 485 -26.78 -1.06 1.00
N HIS A 486 -26.56 -0.70 2.26
CA HIS A 486 -27.54 -0.90 3.32
C HIS A 486 -28.48 0.30 3.48
N GLY A 487 -28.34 1.30 2.62
CA GLY A 487 -29.04 2.57 2.64
C GLY A 487 -28.69 3.37 3.87
N ALA A 488 -29.59 4.27 4.24
CA ALA A 488 -29.58 4.99 5.50
C ALA A 488 -30.93 4.81 6.21
N PRO A 489 -31.02 5.12 7.52
CA PRO A 489 -32.30 5.25 8.20
C PRO A 489 -33.26 6.18 7.46
N THR A 490 -34.57 5.93 7.59
CA THR A 490 -35.64 6.62 6.83
C THR A 490 -35.47 8.15 6.80
N GLY A 491 -34.95 8.67 5.68
CA GLY A 491 -34.86 10.10 5.36
C GLY A 491 -33.60 10.84 5.82
N GLY A 492 -32.63 10.15 6.44
CA GLY A 492 -31.43 10.78 7.01
C GLY A 492 -30.11 10.22 6.46
N SER A 493 -28.99 10.80 6.88
CA SER A 493 -27.63 10.29 6.63
C SER A 493 -26.99 9.71 7.87
N VAL A 494 -26.23 8.63 7.71
CA VAL A 494 -25.35 8.08 8.74
C VAL A 494 -24.18 9.04 8.99
N LYS A 495 -23.97 9.44 10.25
CA LYS A 495 -22.89 10.37 10.67
C LYS A 495 -21.71 9.66 11.31
N ALA A 496 -21.98 8.63 12.10
CA ALA A 496 -20.98 7.81 12.76
C ALA A 496 -21.54 6.43 13.04
N GLY A 497 -20.67 5.46 13.26
CA GLY A 497 -21.04 4.11 13.67
C GLY A 497 -20.01 3.52 14.59
N VAL A 498 -20.39 2.41 15.24
CA VAL A 498 -19.49 1.63 16.10
C VAL A 498 -19.29 0.23 15.50
N PRO A 499 -18.19 -0.47 15.85
CA PRO A 499 -17.90 -1.78 15.30
C PRO A 499 -19.10 -2.74 15.41
N PRO A 500 -19.36 -3.54 14.37
CA PRO A 500 -20.52 -4.43 14.33
C PRO A 500 -20.42 -5.52 15.39
N ILE A 501 -21.56 -5.92 15.93
CA ILE A 501 -21.68 -7.00 16.92
C ILE A 501 -22.65 -8.08 16.43
N SER A 502 -22.64 -9.24 17.08
CA SER A 502 -23.69 -10.24 16.92
C SER A 502 -24.16 -10.72 18.29
N VAL A 503 -25.47 -10.77 18.49
CA VAL A 503 -26.07 -11.45 19.65
C VAL A 503 -26.15 -12.95 19.46
N ARG A 504 -26.12 -13.44 18.22
CA ARG A 504 -26.16 -14.87 17.89
C ARG A 504 -24.73 -15.42 17.74
N HIS A 505 -24.59 -16.73 17.95
CA HIS A 505 -23.34 -17.44 17.64
C HIS A 505 -23.44 -18.14 16.29
N PRO A 506 -22.29 -18.43 15.66
CA PRO A 506 -22.21 -19.37 14.56
C PRO A 506 -23.03 -20.65 14.84
N PRO A 507 -23.75 -21.19 13.84
CA PRO A 507 -23.83 -20.77 12.43
C PRO A 507 -24.94 -19.72 12.13
N SER A 508 -25.49 -19.09 13.17
CA SER A 508 -26.62 -18.13 13.05
C SER A 508 -26.22 -16.68 13.29
N ALA A 509 -24.92 -16.40 13.34
CA ALA A 509 -24.38 -15.08 13.63
C ALA A 509 -24.48 -14.18 12.40
N PHE A 510 -25.03 -12.97 12.59
CA PHE A 510 -25.13 -11.94 11.57
C PHE A 510 -24.70 -10.60 12.17
N PRO A 511 -24.08 -9.71 11.39
CA PRO A 511 -23.69 -8.40 11.87
C PRO A 511 -24.92 -7.55 12.22
N MET A 512 -24.82 -6.86 13.35
CA MET A 512 -25.69 -5.75 13.73
C MET A 512 -24.84 -4.50 13.87
N VAL A 513 -25.18 -3.46 13.11
CA VAL A 513 -24.43 -2.20 13.07
C VAL A 513 -25.26 -1.14 13.77
N HIS A 514 -24.68 -0.50 14.79
CA HIS A 514 -25.29 0.64 15.47
C HIS A 514 -24.68 1.93 14.93
N VAL A 515 -25.55 2.87 14.56
CA VAL A 515 -25.15 4.14 13.94
C VAL A 515 -25.88 5.32 14.56
N LEU A 516 -25.19 6.46 14.56
CA LEU A 516 -25.78 7.77 14.79
C LEU A 516 -26.19 8.37 13.45
N ALA A 517 -27.47 8.70 13.30
CA ALA A 517 -27.97 9.42 12.14
C ALA A 517 -28.01 10.94 12.39
N ASP A 518 -28.22 11.70 11.33
CA ASP A 518 -28.35 13.17 11.36
C ASP A 518 -29.55 13.69 12.15
N ASP A 519 -30.58 12.87 12.34
CA ASP A 519 -31.69 13.13 13.25
C ASP A 519 -31.29 13.11 14.74
N GLY A 520 -30.04 12.79 15.06
CA GLY A 520 -29.48 12.74 16.41
C GLY A 520 -29.95 11.53 17.22
N ARG A 521 -30.47 10.49 16.56
CA ARG A 521 -30.99 9.26 17.18
C ARG A 521 -30.09 8.07 16.86
N LEU A 522 -30.16 7.06 17.73
CA LEU A 522 -29.47 5.81 17.53
C LEU A 522 -30.32 4.92 16.62
N TRP A 523 -29.69 4.35 15.61
CA TRP A 523 -30.30 3.41 14.70
C TRP A 523 -29.50 2.11 14.66
N MET A 524 -30.19 1.01 14.41
CA MET A 524 -29.57 -0.31 14.26
C MET A 524 -29.92 -0.89 12.89
N ARG A 525 -28.90 -1.31 12.13
CA ARG A 525 -29.07 -2.14 10.94
C ARG A 525 -28.84 -3.59 11.32
N SER A 526 -29.83 -4.45 11.11
CA SER A 526 -29.74 -5.88 11.44
C SER A 526 -30.47 -6.74 10.41
N PHE A 527 -30.11 -8.03 10.39
CA PHE A 527 -30.76 -9.03 9.54
C PHE A 527 -31.91 -9.71 10.28
N SER A 528 -33.13 -9.66 9.72
CA SER A 528 -34.35 -10.19 10.34
C SER A 528 -34.71 -11.61 9.90
N GLY A 529 -33.79 -12.34 9.30
CA GLY A 529 -33.99 -13.71 8.81
C GLY A 529 -34.11 -13.80 7.28
N ASP A 530 -34.82 -12.86 6.67
CA ASP A 530 -35.01 -12.81 5.21
C ASP A 530 -34.58 -11.47 4.58
N THR A 531 -34.48 -10.41 5.37
CA THR A 531 -34.15 -9.07 4.87
C THR A 531 -33.38 -8.26 5.90
N TRP A 532 -32.74 -7.20 5.42
CA TRP A 532 -32.09 -6.20 6.26
C TRP A 532 -33.08 -5.10 6.65
N ILE A 533 -33.12 -4.77 7.94
CA ILE A 533 -34.03 -3.76 8.48
C ILE A 533 -33.28 -2.68 9.25
N TRP A 534 -33.78 -1.45 9.15
CA TRP A 534 -33.41 -0.36 10.06
C TRP A 534 -34.39 -0.33 11.23
N THR A 535 -33.87 -0.40 12.45
CA THR A 535 -34.64 -0.27 13.68
C THR A 535 -34.25 1.02 14.38
N ASP A 536 -35.23 1.91 14.58
CA ASP A 536 -35.10 3.11 15.39
C ASP A 536 -34.91 2.71 16.86
N ARG A 537 -33.78 3.09 17.45
CA ARG A 537 -33.45 2.83 18.86
C ARG A 537 -33.79 4.03 19.75
N GLY A 538 -34.26 5.11 19.14
CA GLY A 538 -34.57 6.38 19.78
C GLY A 538 -33.33 7.16 20.19
N ALA A 539 -33.59 8.16 21.04
CA ALA A 539 -32.57 8.90 21.76
C ALA A 539 -33.00 8.99 23.23
N PRO A 540 -32.07 9.28 24.15
CA PRO A 540 -32.41 9.60 25.53
C PRO A 540 -33.54 10.64 25.66
N PRO A 541 -34.42 10.52 26.68
CA PRO A 541 -35.56 11.42 26.82
C PRO A 541 -35.15 12.91 26.86
N GLY A 542 -35.74 13.70 25.97
CA GLY A 542 -35.57 15.16 25.95
C GLY A 542 -34.28 15.68 25.31
N GLN A 543 -33.44 14.84 24.71
CA GLN A 543 -32.16 15.26 24.14
C GLN A 543 -31.67 14.38 22.99
N LEU A 544 -30.76 14.93 22.18
CA LEU A 544 -30.11 14.23 21.08
C LEU A 544 -28.78 13.59 21.51
N ILE A 545 -28.40 12.53 20.81
CA ILE A 545 -27.13 11.86 20.98
C ILE A 545 -26.04 12.69 20.31
N PHE A 546 -24.99 12.98 21.07
CA PHE A 546 -23.80 13.67 20.60
C PHE A 546 -22.75 12.67 20.06
N SER A 547 -22.57 11.54 20.75
CA SER A 547 -21.57 10.53 20.38
C SER A 547 -22.05 9.13 20.77
N VAL A 548 -21.83 8.14 19.92
CA VAL A 548 -22.04 6.72 20.23
C VAL A 548 -20.68 6.12 20.59
N ILE A 549 -20.57 5.55 21.79
CA ILE A 549 -19.29 5.08 22.35
C ILE A 549 -18.96 3.67 21.84
N GLY A 550 -19.95 2.78 21.81
CA GLY A 550 -19.77 1.38 21.46
C GLY A 550 -21.05 0.58 21.66
N ALA A 551 -21.03 -0.65 21.17
CA ALA A 551 -22.09 -1.62 21.40
C ALA A 551 -21.48 -2.99 21.77
N THR A 552 -22.20 -3.78 22.55
CA THR A 552 -21.79 -5.13 22.94
C THR A 552 -22.98 -6.05 23.13
N PRO A 553 -22.87 -7.36 22.79
CA PRO A 553 -23.89 -8.33 23.16
C PRO A 553 -23.89 -8.55 24.68
N VAL A 554 -25.09 -8.66 25.25
CA VAL A 554 -25.34 -8.94 26.67
C VAL A 554 -26.24 -10.18 26.76
N ARG A 555 -25.91 -11.09 27.68
CA ARG A 555 -26.72 -12.29 27.99
C ARG A 555 -27.57 -12.06 29.24
N SER A 556 -28.84 -12.43 29.20
CA SER A 556 -29.64 -12.58 30.43
C SER A 556 -29.39 -13.96 31.05
N THR A 557 -29.22 -14.02 32.38
CA THR A 557 -29.13 -15.26 33.15
C THR A 557 -30.49 -15.86 33.53
N ALA A 558 -31.60 -15.17 33.24
CA ALA A 558 -32.94 -15.74 33.39
C ALA A 558 -33.22 -16.69 32.21
N GLY A 559 -33.06 -17.99 32.47
CA GLY A 559 -33.13 -19.06 31.47
C GLY A 559 -34.32 -18.96 30.51
N LEU A 560 -34.00 -19.19 29.23
CA LEU A 560 -34.84 -19.48 28.07
C LEU A 560 -35.19 -18.35 27.09
N ILE A 561 -35.01 -17.04 27.39
CA ILE A 561 -35.35 -16.00 26.39
C ILE A 561 -34.45 -14.75 26.50
N GLY A 562 -33.58 -14.53 25.51
CA GLY A 562 -33.04 -13.20 25.17
C GLY A 562 -31.52 -13.00 25.33
N ARG A 563 -30.83 -12.87 24.19
CA ARG A 563 -29.55 -12.18 24.08
C ARG A 563 -29.83 -10.81 23.48
N PHE A 564 -29.29 -9.77 24.10
CA PHE A 564 -29.66 -8.39 23.83
C PHE A 564 -28.46 -7.58 23.37
N ALA A 565 -28.70 -6.50 22.64
CA ALA A 565 -27.68 -5.53 22.30
C ALA A 565 -27.72 -4.38 23.31
N LEU A 566 -26.58 -4.09 23.93
CA LEU A 566 -26.35 -2.86 24.67
C LEU A 566 -25.60 -1.89 23.77
N ALA A 567 -26.06 -0.64 23.70
CA ALA A 567 -25.32 0.46 23.11
C ALA A 567 -25.12 1.57 24.15
N ALA A 568 -23.94 2.19 24.15
CA ALA A 568 -23.63 3.31 25.04
C ALA A 568 -23.46 4.60 24.24
N ALA A 569 -23.98 5.70 24.76
CA ALA A 569 -23.97 7.00 24.10
C ALA A 569 -23.74 8.14 25.09
N ILE A 570 -23.24 9.25 24.56
CA ILE A 570 -23.08 10.53 25.25
C ILE A 570 -24.09 11.51 24.64
N THR A 571 -24.79 12.25 25.49
CA THR A 571 -25.76 13.28 25.09
C THR A 571 -25.20 14.69 25.23
N GLY A 572 -25.91 15.69 24.70
CA GLY A 572 -25.45 17.09 24.69
C GLY A 572 -25.24 17.71 26.09
N ASP A 573 -25.86 17.16 27.13
CA ASP A 573 -25.63 17.53 28.53
C ASP A 573 -24.29 16.99 29.10
N GLY A 574 -23.66 16.04 28.40
CA GLY A 574 -22.42 15.35 28.80
C GLY A 574 -22.64 14.09 29.63
N HIS A 575 -23.88 13.60 29.78
CA HIS A 575 -24.19 12.39 30.52
C HIS A 575 -23.90 11.12 29.70
N LEU A 576 -23.57 10.03 30.40
CA LEU A 576 -23.51 8.69 29.84
C LEU A 576 -24.90 8.06 29.88
N TRP A 577 -25.34 7.54 28.74
CA TRP A 577 -26.57 6.78 28.61
C TRP A 577 -26.29 5.39 28.06
N ILE A 578 -27.06 4.41 28.52
CA ILE A 578 -27.12 3.09 27.88
C ILE A 578 -28.51 2.84 27.31
N ASN A 579 -28.51 2.12 26.20
CA ASN A 579 -29.68 1.66 25.51
C ASN A 579 -29.67 0.14 25.51
N LEU A 580 -30.71 -0.47 26.07
CA LEU A 580 -30.93 -1.91 26.08
C LEU A 580 -32.05 -2.22 25.09
N HIS A 581 -31.75 -3.06 24.10
CA HIS A 581 -32.75 -3.60 23.19
C HIS A 581 -33.07 -5.05 23.54
N ASP A 582 -34.31 -5.33 23.91
CA ASP A 582 -34.74 -6.71 24.17
C ASP A 582 -35.20 -7.47 22.91
N GLY A 583 -35.06 -6.84 21.73
CA GLY A 583 -35.56 -7.35 20.44
C GLY A 583 -36.93 -6.81 20.07
N THR A 584 -37.65 -6.19 21.01
CA THR A 584 -38.94 -5.52 20.77
C THR A 584 -38.89 -4.05 21.15
N ASP A 585 -38.40 -3.73 22.37
CA ASP A 585 -38.60 -2.43 22.99
C ASP A 585 -37.31 -1.71 23.37
N SER A 586 -37.45 -0.38 23.32
CA SER A 586 -36.57 0.78 23.60
C SER A 586 -36.30 1.23 25.02
N THR A 587 -35.32 0.72 25.78
CA THR A 587 -35.04 1.31 27.11
C THR A 587 -33.74 2.07 27.17
N TRP A 588 -33.83 3.39 27.43
CA TRP A 588 -32.71 4.27 27.72
C TRP A 588 -32.58 4.52 29.23
N THR A 589 -31.37 4.34 29.77
CA THR A 589 -31.06 4.56 31.19
C THR A 589 -29.92 5.57 31.31
N ASP A 590 -30.15 6.64 32.08
CA ASP A 590 -29.12 7.62 32.44
C ASP A 590 -28.18 7.01 33.48
N LEU A 591 -26.88 6.99 33.17
CA LEU A 591 -25.82 6.59 34.10
C LEU A 591 -25.08 7.81 34.67
N GLY A 592 -25.50 9.02 34.29
CA GLY A 592 -25.02 10.29 34.79
C GLY A 592 -23.60 10.63 34.31
N THR A 593 -22.92 11.44 35.11
CA THR A 593 -21.53 11.83 34.90
C THR A 593 -20.65 11.33 36.04
N PRO A 594 -19.32 11.29 35.88
CA PRO A 594 -18.42 10.87 36.95
C PRO A 594 -18.53 11.72 38.22
N SER A 595 -18.83 13.01 38.06
CA SER A 595 -19.12 13.95 39.15
C SER A 595 -19.93 15.14 38.63
N PRO A 596 -20.58 15.94 39.51
CA PRO A 596 -21.33 17.13 39.09
C PRO A 596 -20.51 18.19 38.33
N ALA A 597 -19.18 18.18 38.47
CA ALA A 597 -18.27 19.10 37.78
C ALA A 597 -17.76 18.56 36.43
N GLU A 598 -18.04 17.30 36.12
CA GLU A 598 -17.56 16.62 34.92
C GLU A 598 -18.66 16.43 33.88
N LYS A 599 -18.28 16.60 32.62
CA LYS A 599 -19.06 16.24 31.43
C LYS A 599 -18.24 15.30 30.56
N LEU A 600 -18.87 14.30 29.97
CA LEU A 600 -18.21 13.43 29.00
C LEU A 600 -18.20 14.12 27.64
N VAL A 601 -17.06 14.09 26.96
CA VAL A 601 -16.83 14.81 25.69
C VAL A 601 -16.35 13.92 24.56
N ALA A 602 -15.94 12.69 24.85
CA ALA A 602 -15.61 11.69 23.83
C ALA A 602 -15.76 10.26 24.40
N GLY A 603 -16.22 9.33 23.58
CA GLY A 603 -16.20 7.90 23.88
C GLY A 603 -14.86 7.27 23.50
N ILE A 604 -14.40 6.30 24.29
CA ILE A 604 -13.24 5.46 23.94
C ILE A 604 -13.72 4.09 23.46
N GLY A 605 -14.61 3.44 24.21
CA GLY A 605 -15.14 2.13 23.84
C GLY A 605 -15.98 1.48 24.92
N VAL A 606 -16.48 0.29 24.59
CA VAL A 606 -17.28 -0.56 25.47
C VAL A 606 -16.68 -1.96 25.43
N SER A 607 -16.48 -2.59 26.58
CA SER A 607 -15.97 -3.96 26.68
C SER A 607 -16.71 -4.75 27.75
N THR A 608 -17.01 -6.02 27.47
CA THR A 608 -17.47 -6.95 28.50
C THR A 608 -16.30 -7.41 29.35
N VAL A 609 -16.50 -7.48 30.67
CA VAL A 609 -15.53 -8.06 31.60
C VAL A 609 -16.13 -9.30 32.26
N ALA A 610 -15.26 -10.26 32.58
CA ALA A 610 -15.63 -11.49 33.26
C ALA A 610 -15.43 -11.32 34.76
N LEU A 611 -16.52 -11.39 35.51
CA LEU A 611 -16.52 -11.39 36.98
C LEU A 611 -17.23 -12.66 37.48
N PRO A 612 -16.98 -13.08 38.74
CA PRO A 612 -17.69 -14.21 39.35
C PRO A 612 -19.20 -14.02 39.54
N ASP A 613 -19.74 -12.83 39.25
CA ASP A 613 -21.15 -12.48 39.40
C ASP A 613 -22.00 -13.18 38.30
N PRO A 614 -23.20 -13.72 38.62
CA PRO A 614 -24.15 -14.19 37.61
C PRO A 614 -24.64 -13.11 36.61
N GLY A 615 -24.39 -11.82 36.86
CA GLY A 615 -24.70 -10.71 35.96
C GLY A 615 -23.68 -10.50 34.83
N VAL A 616 -24.12 -9.87 33.73
CA VAL A 616 -23.19 -9.36 32.72
C VAL A 616 -22.66 -8.02 33.20
N THR A 617 -21.32 -7.90 33.23
CA THR A 617 -20.64 -6.65 33.57
C THR A 617 -19.96 -6.07 32.33
N VAL A 618 -20.12 -4.77 32.14
CA VAL A 618 -19.58 -4.01 31.03
C VAL A 618 -18.83 -2.81 31.57
N ASP A 619 -17.62 -2.59 31.07
CA ASP A 619 -16.89 -1.34 31.24
C ASP A 619 -17.18 -0.43 30.04
N ILE A 620 -17.62 0.79 30.32
CA ILE A 620 -17.84 1.84 29.34
C ILE A 620 -16.81 2.93 29.61
N VAL A 621 -15.97 3.25 28.61
CA VAL A 621 -14.83 4.14 28.80
C VAL A 621 -15.01 5.41 27.99
N ALA A 622 -14.77 6.57 28.63
CA ALA A 622 -14.96 7.88 28.04
C ALA A 622 -13.94 8.91 28.58
N VAL A 623 -13.85 10.05 27.91
CA VAL A 623 -13.02 11.20 28.30
C VAL A 623 -13.90 12.28 28.93
N GLY A 624 -13.50 12.75 30.11
CA GLY A 624 -14.18 13.81 30.86
C GLY A 624 -13.68 15.23 30.56
N SER A 625 -14.45 16.23 30.93
CA SER A 625 -14.17 17.66 30.82
C SER A 625 -14.75 18.40 32.03
N PRO A 626 -14.02 19.37 32.64
CA PRO A 626 -12.73 19.91 32.19
C PRO A 626 -11.54 19.04 32.57
N SER A 627 -11.75 17.94 33.31
CA SER A 627 -10.65 17.11 33.80
C SER A 627 -9.82 16.48 32.71
N GLY A 628 -10.27 16.35 31.46
CA GLY A 628 -9.55 15.67 30.37
C GLY A 628 -9.15 14.23 30.67
N GLN A 629 -9.61 13.67 31.80
CA GLN A 629 -9.22 12.37 32.31
C GLN A 629 -10.01 11.28 31.62
N VAL A 630 -9.40 10.10 31.57
CA VAL A 630 -10.10 8.88 31.17
C VAL A 630 -10.88 8.36 32.38
N TRP A 631 -12.15 8.05 32.15
CA TRP A 631 -13.05 7.47 33.13
C TRP A 631 -13.61 6.16 32.59
N SER A 632 -13.72 5.14 33.45
CA SER A 632 -14.52 3.96 33.17
C SER A 632 -15.76 3.96 34.05
N HIS A 633 -16.92 3.68 33.46
CA HIS A 633 -18.13 3.33 34.18
C HIS A 633 -18.35 1.82 34.08
N ARG A 634 -18.28 1.13 35.23
CA ARG A 634 -18.59 -0.29 35.33
C ARG A 634 -20.07 -0.46 35.64
N TRP A 635 -20.79 -1.05 34.70
CA TRP A 635 -22.23 -1.31 34.80
C TRP A 635 -22.51 -2.81 34.77
N SER A 636 -23.43 -3.29 35.60
CA SER A 636 -23.90 -4.68 35.60
C SER A 636 -25.42 -4.77 35.63
N THR A 637 -25.96 -5.79 34.98
CA THR A 637 -27.39 -6.15 35.05
C THR A 637 -27.86 -6.49 36.47
N THR A 638 -26.94 -6.84 37.37
CA THR A 638 -27.22 -7.14 38.79
C THR A 638 -27.18 -5.91 39.71
N GLY A 639 -26.97 -4.71 39.15
CA GLY A 639 -27.07 -3.45 39.86
C GLY A 639 -25.75 -2.79 40.25
N THR A 640 -24.60 -3.34 39.83
CA THR A 640 -23.33 -2.61 39.96
C THR A 640 -23.33 -1.42 39.00
N SER A 641 -23.04 -0.23 39.52
CA SER A 641 -22.87 1.01 38.75
C SER A 641 -21.81 1.87 39.43
N ARG A 642 -20.63 1.99 38.83
CA ARG A 642 -19.51 2.71 39.47
C ARG A 642 -18.61 3.41 38.46
N TRP A 643 -18.30 4.68 38.74
CA TRP A 643 -17.26 5.44 38.07
C TRP A 643 -15.88 5.22 38.71
N THR A 644 -14.86 5.08 37.87
CA THR A 644 -13.45 4.99 38.26
C THR A 644 -12.60 5.92 37.40
N PRO A 645 -11.81 6.84 38.00
CA PRO A 645 -10.86 7.67 37.26
C PRO A 645 -9.57 6.91 36.97
N HIS A 646 -9.03 7.10 35.77
CA HIS A 646 -7.73 6.54 35.34
C HIS A 646 -6.67 7.62 35.10
N GLY A 647 -7.01 8.90 35.32
CA GLY A 647 -6.09 10.02 35.06
C GLY A 647 -5.86 10.24 33.56
N ARG A 648 -4.66 10.72 33.22
CA ARG A 648 -4.21 10.94 31.84
C ARG A 648 -2.75 10.48 31.67
N PRO A 649 -2.35 10.02 30.48
CA PRO A 649 -0.94 9.71 30.23
C PRO A 649 -0.10 10.98 30.27
N GLY A 650 0.87 11.04 31.20
CA GLY A 650 1.81 12.16 31.34
C GLY A 650 1.16 13.55 31.48
N ASP A 651 -0.06 13.63 32.02
CA ASP A 651 -0.94 14.81 32.05
C ASP A 651 -1.35 15.41 30.69
N ALA A 652 -0.98 14.75 29.58
CA ALA A 652 -1.38 15.14 28.23
C ALA A 652 -2.90 14.99 28.04
N ARG A 653 -3.50 15.85 27.22
CA ARG A 653 -4.88 15.62 26.76
C ARG A 653 -4.90 14.44 25.80
N ILE A 654 -6.04 13.76 25.75
CA ILE A 654 -6.27 12.68 24.79
C ILE A 654 -6.48 13.28 23.40
N HIS A 655 -5.70 12.84 22.43
CA HIS A 655 -5.82 13.22 21.02
C HIS A 655 -6.78 12.31 20.27
N ALA A 656 -6.64 11.00 20.44
CA ALA A 656 -7.48 10.00 19.78
C ALA A 656 -7.69 8.76 20.65
N ALA A 657 -8.85 8.12 20.49
CA ALA A 657 -9.17 6.82 21.10
C ALA A 657 -8.86 5.68 20.12
N LEU A 658 -8.36 4.56 20.63
CA LEU A 658 -8.07 3.35 19.84
C LEU A 658 -9.11 2.25 20.06
N GLY A 659 -10.09 2.46 20.93
CA GLY A 659 -11.06 1.45 21.35
C GLY A 659 -10.76 0.89 22.73
N THR A 660 -11.48 -0.16 23.08
CA THR A 660 -11.29 -0.92 24.33
C THR A 660 -11.31 -2.41 24.01
N LEU A 661 -10.63 -3.20 24.82
CA LEU A 661 -10.59 -4.64 24.67
C LEU A 661 -10.56 -5.30 26.05
N GLN A 662 -11.25 -6.42 26.24
CA GLN A 662 -11.10 -7.21 27.46
C GLN A 662 -9.65 -7.68 27.56
N ASP A 663 -9.02 -7.49 28.72
CA ASP A 663 -7.66 -7.95 28.96
C ASP A 663 -7.66 -9.49 29.08
N PRO A 664 -6.98 -10.23 28.18
CA PRO A 664 -6.93 -11.68 28.27
C PRO A 664 -6.13 -12.18 29.49
N ALA A 665 -5.20 -11.38 30.01
CA ALA A 665 -4.40 -11.70 31.19
C ALA A 665 -5.16 -11.41 32.49
N ASP A 666 -6.04 -10.41 32.48
CA ASP A 666 -6.99 -10.11 33.56
C ASP A 666 -8.41 -9.95 33.01
N PRO A 667 -9.18 -11.03 32.84
CA PRO A 667 -10.52 -10.96 32.27
C PRO A 667 -11.50 -10.05 33.02
N ALA A 668 -11.20 -9.67 34.26
CA ALA A 668 -11.97 -8.70 35.03
C ALA A 668 -11.67 -7.23 34.65
N ALA A 669 -10.74 -7.02 33.72
CA ALA A 669 -10.23 -5.74 33.31
C ALA A 669 -10.42 -5.48 31.81
N THR A 670 -10.32 -4.19 31.46
CA THR A 670 -10.41 -3.68 30.10
C THR A 670 -9.14 -2.90 29.80
N LEU A 671 -8.45 -3.24 28.71
CA LEU A 671 -7.35 -2.48 28.14
C LEU A 671 -7.86 -1.19 27.50
N ILE A 672 -7.19 -0.08 27.79
CA ILE A 672 -7.57 1.28 27.39
C ILE A 672 -6.39 1.97 26.69
N PRO A 673 -6.16 1.69 25.39
CA PRO A 673 -5.17 2.40 24.60
C PRO A 673 -5.69 3.75 24.08
N VAL A 674 -4.85 4.77 24.19
CA VAL A 674 -5.12 6.14 23.70
C VAL A 674 -3.90 6.73 23.01
N VAL A 675 -4.11 7.67 22.10
CA VAL A 675 -3.05 8.55 21.60
C VAL A 675 -3.09 9.83 22.44
N GLY A 676 -1.99 10.14 23.12
CA GLY A 676 -1.81 11.41 23.84
C GLY A 676 -1.60 12.58 22.89
N ASN A 677 -1.68 13.81 23.42
CA ASN A 677 -1.36 15.03 22.66
C ASN A 677 0.11 15.11 22.24
N ASP A 678 0.99 14.35 22.88
CA ASP A 678 2.37 14.11 22.45
C ASP A 678 2.46 13.22 21.20
N ARG A 679 1.31 12.78 20.67
CA ARG A 679 1.15 11.89 19.51
C ARG A 679 1.77 10.51 19.72
N GLN A 680 1.78 10.04 20.97
CA GLN A 680 2.29 8.72 21.32
C GLN A 680 1.19 7.86 21.91
N ILE A 681 1.36 6.54 21.81
CA ILE A 681 0.37 5.60 22.33
C ILE A 681 0.66 5.35 23.82
N SER A 682 -0.38 5.44 24.62
CA SER A 682 -0.36 5.08 26.03
C SER A 682 -1.45 4.08 26.34
N LEU A 683 -1.16 3.15 27.25
CA LEU A 683 -2.04 2.06 27.65
C LEU A 683 -2.23 2.06 29.17
N THR A 684 -3.46 1.84 29.60
CA THR A 684 -3.81 1.55 31.00
C THR A 684 -4.89 0.45 31.01
N SER A 685 -5.28 0.00 32.20
CA SER A 685 -6.30 -1.02 32.42
C SER A 685 -7.34 -0.54 33.43
N SER A 686 -8.60 -0.96 33.25
CA SER A 686 -9.71 -0.55 34.10
C SER A 686 -9.58 -1.00 35.57
N THR A 687 -8.69 -1.94 35.87
CA THR A 687 -8.36 -2.38 37.24
C THR A 687 -7.25 -1.54 37.92
N GLY A 688 -6.75 -0.49 37.25
CA GLY A 688 -5.92 0.55 37.87
C GLY A 688 -4.42 0.43 37.63
N THR A 689 -4.00 -0.11 36.49
CA THR A 689 -2.57 -0.11 36.11
C THR A 689 -2.11 1.31 35.75
N PRO A 690 -0.90 1.74 36.15
CA PRO A 690 -0.35 3.01 35.69
C PRO A 690 -0.25 3.06 34.16
N TRP A 691 -0.32 4.27 33.60
CA TRP A 691 -0.11 4.47 32.17
C TRP A 691 1.28 3.98 31.75
N SER A 692 1.31 3.10 30.75
CA SER A 692 2.52 2.66 30.06
C SER A 692 2.58 3.25 28.66
N ARG A 693 3.77 3.60 28.19
CA ARG A 693 4.00 4.20 26.88
C ARG A 693 4.46 3.15 25.88
N LEU A 694 3.89 3.19 24.67
CA LEU A 694 4.10 2.22 23.58
C LEU A 694 4.50 2.99 22.31
N ASP A 695 5.76 3.40 22.22
CA ASP A 695 6.23 4.19 21.08
C ASP A 695 6.65 3.30 19.92
N PRO A 696 6.20 3.56 18.68
CA PRO A 696 6.78 2.93 17.50
C PRO A 696 8.23 3.41 17.29
N PRO A 697 9.15 2.55 16.81
CA PRO A 697 10.48 2.96 16.38
C PRO A 697 10.42 3.64 15.00
N PRO A 698 11.21 4.71 14.76
CA PRO A 698 11.97 5.47 15.76
C PRO A 698 11.04 6.25 16.68
N SER A 699 11.47 6.55 17.92
CA SER A 699 10.66 7.26 18.93
C SER A 699 10.17 8.66 18.55
N ALA A 700 10.65 9.20 17.41
CA ALA A 700 10.17 10.44 16.81
C ALA A 700 8.90 10.26 15.95
N THR A 701 8.55 9.03 15.59
CA THR A 701 7.33 8.70 14.85
C THR A 701 6.12 9.12 15.65
N THR A 702 5.21 9.87 15.02
CA THR A 702 4.00 10.37 15.68
C THR A 702 2.78 9.65 15.16
N ILE A 703 1.86 9.30 16.06
CA ILE A 703 0.65 8.56 15.75
C ILE A 703 -0.53 9.51 15.54
N LEU A 704 -1.28 9.29 14.46
CA LEU A 704 -2.50 10.02 14.15
C LEU A 704 -3.74 9.35 14.74
N SER A 705 -3.83 8.03 14.61
CA SER A 705 -5.00 7.24 15.02
C SER A 705 -4.65 5.76 15.14
N GLY A 706 -5.59 4.95 15.62
CA GLY A 706 -5.38 3.51 15.72
C GLY A 706 -6.64 2.73 16.07
N ARG A 707 -6.47 1.42 16.20
CA ARG A 707 -7.49 0.45 16.64
C ARG A 707 -6.82 -0.62 17.52
N ILE A 708 -7.54 -1.11 18.53
CA ILE A 708 -7.17 -2.33 19.27
C ILE A 708 -8.06 -3.49 18.84
N HIS A 709 -7.45 -4.66 18.59
CA HIS A 709 -8.16 -5.89 18.22
C HIS A 709 -7.50 -7.11 18.86
N ASN A 710 -8.33 -8.13 19.14
CA ASN A 710 -7.83 -9.47 19.43
C ASN A 710 -7.49 -10.18 18.11
N LEU A 711 -6.22 -10.53 17.94
CA LEU A 711 -5.68 -11.25 16.78
C LEU A 711 -4.93 -12.50 17.27
N LEU A 712 -4.37 -13.29 16.36
CA LEU A 712 -3.53 -14.47 16.66
C LEU A 712 -4.04 -15.37 17.80
N HIS A 713 -5.33 -15.71 17.80
CA HIS A 713 -6.01 -16.50 18.85
C HIS A 713 -6.13 -15.80 20.22
N GLY A 714 -6.44 -14.51 20.21
CA GLY A 714 -6.78 -13.76 21.43
C GLY A 714 -5.62 -12.92 21.99
N LEU A 715 -4.56 -12.73 21.20
CA LEU A 715 -3.50 -11.79 21.48
C LEU A 715 -3.99 -10.35 21.22
N PRO A 716 -4.00 -9.46 22.23
CA PRO A 716 -4.32 -8.06 22.04
C PRO A 716 -3.29 -7.40 21.16
N CYS A 717 -3.72 -6.70 20.12
CA CYS A 717 -2.84 -6.02 19.19
C CYS A 717 -3.30 -4.58 18.96
N ILE A 718 -2.36 -3.66 18.90
CA ILE A 718 -2.60 -2.28 18.49
C ILE A 718 -2.20 -2.12 17.02
N LEU A 719 -3.12 -1.59 16.23
CA LEU A 719 -2.90 -1.08 14.89
C LEU A 719 -2.80 0.43 14.98
N ALA A 720 -1.73 1.01 14.44
CA ALA A 720 -1.47 2.44 14.52
C ALA A 720 -1.21 3.02 13.14
N LEU A 721 -1.77 4.19 12.87
CA LEU A 721 -1.51 4.99 11.68
C LEU A 721 -0.58 6.14 12.08
N ASP A 722 0.60 6.19 11.49
CA ASP A 722 1.57 7.25 11.76
C ASP A 722 1.29 8.54 10.95
N ASN A 723 2.09 9.58 11.20
CA ASN A 723 2.03 10.87 10.52
C ASN A 723 2.43 10.80 9.04
N ASN A 724 3.22 9.79 8.66
CA ASN A 724 3.55 9.48 7.27
C ASN A 724 2.47 8.63 6.58
N ARG A 725 1.32 8.44 7.24
CA ARG A 725 0.15 7.72 6.74
C ARG A 725 0.45 6.23 6.47
N ARG A 726 1.31 5.64 7.28
CA ARG A 726 1.69 4.22 7.23
C ARG A 726 1.15 3.47 8.42
N LEU A 727 0.79 2.22 8.15
CA LEU A 727 0.24 1.30 9.13
C LEU A 727 1.36 0.57 9.86
N HIS A 728 1.20 0.49 11.18
CA HIS A 728 2.03 -0.32 12.07
C HIS A 728 1.15 -1.23 12.91
N VAL A 729 1.68 -2.41 13.26
CA VAL A 729 1.03 -3.34 14.19
C VAL A 729 1.99 -3.71 15.31
N THR A 730 1.46 -3.84 16.52
CA THR A 730 2.22 -4.34 17.66
C THR A 730 1.36 -5.22 18.57
N PRO A 731 1.84 -6.41 18.98
CA PRO A 731 1.19 -7.22 20.00
C PRO A 731 1.45 -6.64 21.40
N LEU A 732 0.47 -6.75 22.28
CA LEU A 732 0.59 -6.43 23.70
C LEU A 732 0.88 -7.73 24.45
N HIS A 733 2.01 -7.78 25.16
CA HIS A 733 2.45 -8.92 25.96
C HIS A 733 2.32 -8.64 27.46
#